data_AF-A0A256SXI5-F1
#
_entry.id   AF-A0A256SXI5-F1
#
_cell.length_a   1.000
_cell.length_b   1.000
_cell.length_c   1.000
_cell.angle_alpha   90.00
_cell.angle_beta   90.00
_cell.angle_gamma   90.00
#
_symmetry.space_group_name_H-M   'P 1'
#
loop_
_entity.id
_entity.type
_entity.pdbx_description
1 polymer ?
#
loop_
_entity_poly.entity_id
_entity_poly.type
_entity_poly.pdbx_seq_one_letter_code
_entity_poly.pdbx_strand_id
1 'polypeptide(L)'
;MEIKKHYKLYKDGKNWCLMALTVAAVSAGLVLGNTSVNADTTTTITQPVNTDSQSSSTPQEKTDQPKDNGNYGHLDSANVVNNNDLNVSGWQATNQAAGKDNRYLVAYDSTTNTELGRTSVTENVARPDVAKAYPDVVNAKDSGYQATMNNLDWSKVKSVDDQIHIVSRYSDAANGEGNHVDNWSQPINLDKGNYAYLDNFSVANNQLQITGWNATNQSLGKANHYVILFDRTTGREITRNKIEVTERPDVAKVYPQVINAKASGFSTVFSLAGIDFNHELQVISRYSDAANGEGNRVDYWFAPKKFMSGNISNQGNLDSFNLSNGQLTVSGWHATDYSQIENNHYLILFDNTNKTQVKTIKVANVTRPDVAKVYPNVQTAGQSGFDVNFGSVVLTPNHSYSIVSRYSTLDGGNGDNRQSKYTDWWSAPITLNQQASYIDSFTKTDSGYNVKGWMASDQSINKPNAYLILLNNGQEVARTKVELTDRPDVAKVYPSIYNSQKSGFNGEFKVDPAKVNSTLKVIMQFAGDDANQNYSDQYSHDYLVNDAGNLITVETINNINASPLYTVDVYSGSDDSIISDSHAQGVIVKATQGTYYVNPKCNHQYNLARQEGKLTGLYHYAGGGNPVTEAQYFINSIKNYVGQSILILDWEQGQNPAWGNTNWARQFVDEVHRLTNVWPLIYVQETALNQVANCASDCGLWIAKYPSMHWHSWTVPDMNVNAGAFKQITGWQYTGDDRDRSIFYLNKEEWMKLANPSEV
;
A
#
# COMPACT_ATOMS: atom_id res chain seq x y z
N MET A 1 -18.61 -1.15 -39.04
CA MET A 1 -18.46 -2.60 -39.31
C MET A 1 -19.01 -3.33 -38.09
N GLU A 2 -20.17 -3.96 -38.19
CA GLU A 2 -20.78 -4.70 -37.06
C GLU A 2 -20.04 -6.02 -36.81
N ILE A 3 -19.55 -6.21 -35.58
CA ILE A 3 -18.87 -7.45 -35.17
C ILE A 3 -19.91 -8.40 -34.58
N LYS A 4 -20.24 -9.48 -35.31
CA LYS A 4 -21.06 -10.58 -34.77
C LYS A 4 -20.25 -11.36 -33.73
N LYS A 5 -20.73 -11.39 -32.48
CA LYS A 5 -20.17 -12.19 -31.39
C LYS A 5 -20.94 -13.50 -31.25
N HIS A 6 -20.22 -14.63 -31.22
CA HIS A 6 -20.78 -15.94 -30.89
C HIS A 6 -20.46 -16.30 -29.43
N TYR A 7 -21.49 -16.67 -28.68
CA TYR A 7 -21.38 -17.08 -27.27
C TYR A 7 -21.59 -18.58 -27.15
N LYS A 8 -20.82 -19.25 -26.28
CA LYS A 8 -21.01 -20.67 -25.96
C LYS A 8 -21.38 -20.80 -24.49
N LEU A 9 -22.51 -21.46 -24.23
CA LEU A 9 -22.95 -21.81 -22.89
C LEU A 9 -22.20 -23.04 -22.39
N TYR A 10 -21.75 -22.99 -21.14
CA TYR A 10 -21.28 -24.16 -20.43
C TYR A 10 -21.73 -24.10 -18.97
N LYS A 11 -21.58 -25.23 -18.28
CA LYS A 11 -22.13 -25.45 -16.94
C LYS A 11 -20.98 -25.51 -15.93
N ASP A 12 -21.06 -24.69 -14.89
CA ASP A 12 -20.19 -24.76 -13.72
C ASP A 12 -21.06 -24.95 -12.47
N GLY A 13 -20.94 -26.13 -11.86
CA GLY A 13 -21.85 -26.58 -10.81
C GLY A 13 -23.33 -26.59 -11.26
N LYS A 14 -24.20 -25.94 -10.48
CA LYS A 14 -25.65 -25.85 -10.77
C LYS A 14 -26.05 -24.65 -11.64
N ASN A 15 -25.10 -23.80 -12.02
CA ASN A 15 -25.37 -22.56 -12.75
C ASN A 15 -24.93 -22.66 -14.22
N TRP A 16 -25.66 -21.98 -15.10
CA TRP A 16 -25.31 -21.84 -16.52
C TRP A 16 -24.55 -20.52 -16.73
N CYS A 17 -23.36 -20.61 -17.31
CA CYS A 17 -22.49 -19.46 -17.54
C CYS A 17 -22.27 -19.23 -19.06
N LEU A 18 -22.16 -17.95 -19.43
CA LEU A 18 -21.90 -17.49 -20.81
C LEU A 18 -20.48 -16.93 -20.90
N MET A 19 -19.65 -17.53 -21.75
CA MET A 19 -18.32 -16.98 -22.07
C MET A 19 -18.32 -16.46 -23.50
N ALA A 20 -17.80 -15.24 -23.69
CA ALA A 20 -17.53 -14.66 -25.00
C ALA A 20 -16.18 -15.20 -25.49
N LEU A 21 -16.18 -15.93 -26.60
CA LEU A 21 -14.95 -16.37 -27.26
C LEU A 21 -14.43 -15.24 -28.16
N THR A 22 -13.38 -14.55 -27.72
CA THR A 22 -12.54 -13.71 -28.58
C THR A 22 -11.41 -14.57 -29.13
N VAL A 23 -11.48 -14.92 -30.41
CA VAL A 23 -10.37 -15.58 -31.11
C VAL A 23 -9.36 -14.51 -31.50
N ALA A 24 -8.21 -14.49 -30.82
CA ALA A 24 -7.02 -13.81 -31.31
C ALA A 24 -6.34 -14.74 -32.32
N ALA A 25 -6.35 -14.36 -33.60
CA ALA A 25 -5.60 -15.07 -34.62
C ALA A 25 -4.11 -14.74 -34.45
N VAL A 26 -3.36 -15.61 -33.76
CA VAL A 26 -1.91 -15.66 -33.83
C VAL A 26 -1.55 -16.45 -35.09
N SER A 27 -0.94 -15.79 -36.08
CA SER A 27 -0.35 -16.46 -37.23
C SER A 27 1.15 -16.64 -36.99
N ALA A 28 1.52 -17.82 -36.50
CA ALA A 28 2.87 -18.35 -36.61
C ALA A 28 3.04 -18.96 -38.01
N GLY A 29 3.92 -18.40 -38.82
CA GLY A 29 4.24 -18.92 -40.15
C GLY A 29 5.10 -20.18 -40.04
N LEU A 30 4.51 -21.33 -40.35
CA LEU A 30 5.23 -22.57 -40.65
C LEU A 30 5.35 -22.68 -42.18
N VAL A 31 6.59 -22.64 -42.64
CA VAL A 31 7.02 -22.98 -44.01
C VAL A 31 6.68 -24.44 -44.29
N LEU A 32 6.05 -24.71 -45.44
CA LEU A 32 6.27 -25.93 -46.25
C LEU A 32 5.55 -25.81 -47.61
N GLY A 33 6.33 -25.97 -48.68
CA GLY A 33 5.92 -26.72 -49.87
C GLY A 33 5.29 -25.95 -51.05
N ASN A 34 6.10 -25.72 -52.07
CA ASN A 34 5.67 -25.50 -53.47
C ASN A 34 4.67 -26.57 -53.95
N THR A 35 3.63 -26.15 -54.66
CA THR A 35 3.25 -26.73 -55.96
C THR A 35 2.52 -25.69 -56.80
N SER A 36 3.06 -25.47 -57.99
CA SER A 36 2.49 -24.73 -59.11
C SER A 36 1.39 -25.55 -59.80
N VAL A 37 0.21 -24.96 -60.07
CA VAL A 37 -0.67 -25.36 -61.17
C VAL A 37 -1.49 -24.15 -61.66
N ASN A 38 -1.31 -23.82 -62.94
CA ASN A 38 -2.15 -22.95 -63.77
C ASN A 38 -3.46 -23.67 -64.14
N ALA A 39 -4.52 -22.93 -64.50
CA ALA A 39 -5.22 -23.15 -65.78
C ALA A 39 -6.39 -22.17 -66.00
N ASP A 40 -6.34 -21.58 -67.21
CA ASP A 40 -7.40 -21.47 -68.21
C ASP A 40 -8.61 -20.55 -67.98
N THR A 41 -9.07 -19.81 -68.97
CA THR A 41 -9.37 -20.20 -70.38
C THR A 41 -9.65 -18.87 -71.14
N THR A 42 -9.51 -18.63 -72.44
CA THR A 42 -9.16 -19.38 -73.67
C THR A 42 -9.02 -18.32 -74.79
N THR A 43 -7.90 -18.27 -75.52
CA THR A 43 -7.71 -18.68 -76.94
C THR A 43 -8.35 -17.74 -78.00
N THR A 44 -7.78 -17.48 -79.18
CA THR A 44 -6.88 -18.33 -79.99
C THR A 44 -6.26 -17.55 -81.17
N ILE A 45 -5.16 -18.13 -81.66
CA ILE A 45 -4.60 -18.23 -83.03
C ILE A 45 -3.26 -17.52 -83.30
N THR A 46 -2.32 -18.42 -83.59
CA THR A 46 -0.86 -18.45 -83.75
C THR A 46 -0.34 -18.16 -85.16
N GLN A 47 0.80 -17.43 -85.24
CA GLN A 47 2.11 -17.70 -85.94
C GLN A 47 2.18 -18.28 -87.39
N PRO A 48 3.32 -18.23 -88.16
CA PRO A 48 4.73 -18.02 -87.76
C PRO A 48 5.65 -17.20 -88.74
N VAL A 49 6.95 -17.09 -88.40
CA VAL A 49 8.16 -17.40 -89.23
C VAL A 49 9.29 -16.35 -89.26
N ASN A 50 10.40 -16.75 -88.62
CA ASN A 50 11.85 -16.72 -88.95
C ASN A 50 12.61 -15.52 -89.58
N THR A 51 13.76 -15.28 -88.91
CA THR A 51 15.17 -15.15 -89.36
C THR A 51 15.68 -13.88 -90.06
N ASP A 52 16.73 -13.35 -89.41
CA ASP A 52 18.02 -12.88 -89.95
C ASP A 52 18.05 -11.78 -91.02
N SER A 53 18.62 -10.62 -90.66
CA SER A 53 20.02 -10.29 -90.97
C SER A 53 20.33 -8.80 -90.83
N GLN A 54 21.41 -8.54 -90.09
CA GLN A 54 22.47 -7.54 -90.31
C GLN A 54 22.21 -6.25 -91.12
N SER A 55 22.54 -5.15 -90.41
CA SER A 55 23.33 -3.99 -90.84
C SER A 55 22.98 -3.28 -92.15
N SER A 56 22.57 -2.02 -92.03
CA SER A 56 23.06 -0.98 -92.93
C SER A 56 23.11 0.35 -92.19
N SER A 57 24.33 0.84 -91.99
CA SER A 57 24.65 2.24 -91.78
C SER A 57 24.13 3.06 -92.95
N THR A 58 23.47 4.19 -92.70
CA THR A 58 23.37 5.26 -93.71
C THR A 58 23.48 6.62 -93.02
N PRO A 59 24.22 7.58 -93.61
CA PRO A 59 24.60 8.81 -92.95
C PRO A 59 23.45 9.82 -92.89
N GLN A 60 23.46 10.57 -91.80
CA GLN A 60 22.60 11.69 -91.47
C GLN A 60 22.55 12.72 -92.62
N GLU A 61 21.36 12.88 -93.21
CA GLU A 61 21.08 13.93 -94.19
C GLU A 61 20.87 15.26 -93.43
N LYS A 62 21.72 16.25 -93.72
CA LYS A 62 21.54 17.65 -93.33
C LYS A 62 20.32 18.20 -94.05
N THR A 63 19.17 18.23 -93.37
CA THR A 63 18.03 19.06 -93.76
C THR A 63 18.05 20.35 -92.94
N ASP A 64 17.73 21.47 -93.60
CA ASP A 64 17.69 22.81 -93.01
C ASP A 64 16.86 22.80 -91.72
N GLN A 65 17.53 23.02 -90.59
CA GLN A 65 16.91 23.10 -89.26
C GLN A 65 15.91 24.27 -89.24
N PRO A 66 14.65 24.04 -88.82
CA PRO A 66 13.72 25.14 -88.54
C PRO A 66 14.33 26.13 -87.53
N LYS A 67 14.07 27.42 -87.71
CA LYS A 67 14.61 28.54 -86.90
C LYS A 67 14.11 28.60 -85.44
N ASP A 68 13.54 27.53 -84.90
CA ASP A 68 13.17 27.49 -83.49
C ASP A 68 14.38 27.10 -82.64
N ASN A 69 15.05 28.12 -82.09
CA ASN A 69 16.14 27.96 -81.13
C ASN A 69 15.65 27.92 -79.68
N GLY A 70 14.35 27.76 -79.45
CA GLY A 70 13.76 27.65 -78.12
C GLY A 70 14.27 26.42 -77.35
N ASN A 71 14.23 26.55 -76.03
CA ASN A 71 14.48 25.45 -75.11
C ASN A 71 13.26 25.33 -74.21
N TYR A 72 12.42 24.36 -74.51
CA TYR A 72 11.14 24.15 -73.85
C TYR A 72 11.22 22.90 -72.99
N GLY A 73 10.63 22.94 -71.80
CA GLY A 73 10.53 21.75 -70.99
C GLY A 73 9.56 21.91 -69.84
N HIS A 74 9.12 20.78 -69.32
CA HIS A 74 8.21 20.72 -68.19
C HIS A 74 8.55 19.51 -67.33
N LEU A 75 8.41 19.67 -66.02
CA LEU A 75 8.51 18.60 -65.06
C LEU A 75 7.10 18.08 -64.78
N ASP A 76 6.81 16.85 -65.20
CA ASP A 76 5.48 16.26 -65.01
C ASP A 76 5.31 15.75 -63.57
N SER A 77 6.38 15.17 -62.98
CA SER A 77 6.37 14.72 -61.58
C SER A 77 7.76 14.67 -60.98
N ALA A 78 7.89 15.01 -59.70
CA ALA A 78 9.07 14.68 -58.88
C ALA A 78 8.60 14.26 -57.49
N ASN A 79 8.89 13.01 -57.11
CA ASN A 79 8.44 12.42 -55.85
C ASN A 79 9.62 11.75 -55.15
N VAL A 80 9.81 12.08 -53.88
CA VAL A 80 10.73 11.33 -53.02
C VAL A 80 10.08 9.99 -52.71
N VAL A 81 10.82 8.91 -52.89
CA VAL A 81 10.35 7.56 -52.65
C VAL A 81 11.46 6.77 -51.96
N ASN A 82 11.07 5.69 -51.26
CA ASN A 82 11.92 4.58 -50.83
C ASN A 82 13.41 4.93 -50.60
N ASN A 83 13.80 5.28 -49.36
CA ASN A 83 15.20 5.55 -48.98
C ASN A 83 15.86 6.77 -49.66
N ASN A 84 15.12 7.86 -49.85
CA ASN A 84 15.64 9.14 -50.35
C ASN A 84 15.91 9.16 -51.86
N ASP A 85 15.40 8.17 -52.58
CA ASP A 85 15.42 8.18 -54.04
C ASP A 85 14.42 9.23 -54.54
N LEU A 86 14.72 9.87 -55.67
CA LEU A 86 13.81 10.82 -56.31
C LEU A 86 13.35 10.28 -57.66
N ASN A 87 12.07 9.95 -57.75
CA ASN A 87 11.43 9.57 -59.01
C ASN A 87 10.99 10.81 -59.76
N VAL A 88 11.56 11.03 -60.94
CA VAL A 88 11.32 12.19 -61.78
C VAL A 88 10.81 11.79 -63.16
N SER A 89 9.85 12.54 -63.68
CA SER A 89 9.40 12.44 -65.07
C SER A 89 9.10 13.82 -65.63
N GLY A 90 9.30 13.99 -66.93
CA GLY A 90 9.15 15.28 -67.60
C GLY A 90 9.59 15.21 -69.05
N TRP A 91 9.83 16.37 -69.65
CA TRP A 91 10.35 16.47 -71.01
C TRP A 91 11.17 17.74 -71.23
N GLN A 92 12.08 17.69 -72.21
CA GLN A 92 12.81 18.84 -72.71
C GLN A 92 12.97 18.73 -74.24
N ALA A 93 12.38 19.68 -74.97
CA ALA A 93 12.44 19.78 -76.42
C ALA A 93 13.25 21.02 -76.81
N THR A 94 14.35 20.83 -77.55
CA THR A 94 15.23 21.89 -78.03
C THR A 94 16.08 21.44 -79.22
N ASN A 95 16.19 22.28 -80.25
CA ASN A 95 17.13 22.04 -81.36
C ASN A 95 18.60 22.26 -80.94
N GLN A 96 18.84 22.87 -79.77
CA GLN A 96 20.20 23.07 -79.21
C GLN A 96 20.83 21.77 -78.67
N ALA A 97 20.05 20.68 -78.59
CA ALA A 97 20.54 19.35 -78.24
C ALA A 97 21.36 18.69 -79.35
N ALA A 98 21.33 19.23 -80.59
CA ALA A 98 22.13 18.70 -81.69
C ALA A 98 23.64 18.69 -81.34
N GLY A 99 24.28 17.53 -81.50
CA GLY A 99 25.69 17.31 -81.15
C GLY A 99 25.95 17.13 -79.65
N LYS A 100 24.91 16.94 -78.83
CA LYS A 100 24.98 16.75 -77.38
C LYS A 100 24.30 15.43 -76.97
N ASP A 101 24.96 14.32 -77.27
CA ASP A 101 24.37 12.98 -77.21
C ASP A 101 24.14 12.45 -75.77
N ASN A 102 24.73 13.09 -74.75
CA ASN A 102 24.61 12.65 -73.36
C ASN A 102 23.51 13.42 -72.63
N ARG A 103 22.54 12.70 -72.07
CA ARG A 103 21.40 13.29 -71.38
C ARG A 103 21.44 13.01 -69.88
N TYR A 104 21.25 14.05 -69.07
CA TYR A 104 21.26 13.94 -67.62
C TYR A 104 20.07 14.64 -66.98
N LEU A 105 19.64 14.11 -65.84
CA LEU A 105 18.85 14.85 -64.87
C LEU A 105 19.77 15.21 -63.71
N VAL A 106 19.79 16.48 -63.34
CA VAL A 106 20.57 16.99 -62.21
C VAL A 106 19.60 17.52 -61.16
N ALA A 107 19.73 17.07 -59.91
CA ALA A 107 19.03 17.67 -58.78
C ALA A 107 19.93 18.76 -58.20
N TYR A 108 19.48 20.01 -58.34
CA TYR A 108 20.27 21.19 -58.00
C TYR A 108 19.52 22.05 -57.00
N ASP A 109 20.15 22.34 -55.86
CA ASP A 109 19.65 23.29 -54.89
C ASP A 109 20.16 24.69 -55.25
N SER A 110 19.26 25.54 -55.74
CA SER A 110 19.56 26.92 -56.13
C SER A 110 19.69 27.86 -54.93
N THR A 111 19.23 27.44 -53.74
CA THR A 111 19.38 28.22 -52.51
C THR A 111 20.82 28.15 -52.00
N THR A 112 21.43 26.97 -52.04
CA THR A 112 22.83 26.77 -51.62
C THR A 112 23.83 26.76 -52.78
N ASN A 113 23.35 26.81 -54.03
CA ASN A 113 24.15 26.64 -55.25
C ASN A 113 24.92 25.32 -55.29
N THR A 114 24.28 24.23 -54.88
CA THR A 114 24.90 22.91 -54.82
C THR A 114 24.15 21.86 -55.61
N GLU A 115 24.90 20.99 -56.30
CA GLU A 115 24.36 19.79 -56.90
C GLU A 115 24.28 18.66 -55.87
N LEU A 116 23.09 18.08 -55.73
CA LEU A 116 22.84 16.93 -54.88
C LEU A 116 23.35 15.65 -55.55
N GLY A 117 23.13 15.55 -56.86
CA GLY A 117 23.58 14.45 -57.71
C GLY A 117 22.94 14.51 -59.10
N ARG A 118 23.38 13.60 -59.98
CA ARG A 118 22.87 13.49 -61.35
C ARG A 118 22.69 12.05 -61.78
N THR A 119 21.76 11.81 -62.69
CA THR A 119 21.47 10.49 -63.26
C THR A 119 21.39 10.60 -64.78
N SER A 120 22.01 9.66 -65.50
CA SER A 120 21.92 9.60 -66.96
C SER A 120 20.53 9.13 -67.40
N VAL A 121 20.00 9.73 -68.47
CA VAL A 121 18.75 9.31 -69.11
C VAL A 121 19.11 8.42 -70.30
N THR A 122 18.97 7.10 -70.13
CA THR A 122 19.36 6.11 -71.15
C THR A 122 18.25 5.80 -72.14
N GLU A 123 16.99 6.04 -71.76
CA GLU A 123 15.82 5.82 -72.60
C GLU A 123 14.96 7.07 -72.67
N ASN A 124 14.62 7.48 -73.89
CA ASN A 124 13.71 8.59 -74.13
C ASN A 124 12.26 8.09 -74.08
N VAL A 125 11.40 8.87 -73.45
CA VAL A 125 9.95 8.61 -73.42
C VAL A 125 9.29 9.39 -74.54
N ALA A 126 8.50 8.71 -75.37
CA ALA A 126 7.78 9.35 -76.46
C ALA A 126 6.74 10.35 -75.95
N ARG A 127 6.71 11.54 -76.54
CA ARG A 127 5.80 12.66 -76.22
C ARG A 127 5.11 13.20 -77.48
N PRO A 128 4.11 12.47 -78.03
CA PRO A 128 3.36 12.93 -79.21
C PRO A 128 2.64 14.27 -79.01
N ASP A 129 2.26 14.57 -77.77
CA ASP A 129 1.69 15.85 -77.35
C ASP A 129 2.69 17.00 -77.50
N VAL A 130 3.95 16.81 -77.09
CA VAL A 130 5.02 17.80 -77.23
C VAL A 130 5.39 17.99 -78.71
N ALA A 131 5.50 16.91 -79.48
CA ALA A 131 5.72 16.99 -80.93
C ALA A 131 4.62 17.76 -81.67
N LYS A 132 3.37 17.66 -81.20
CA LYS A 132 2.25 18.43 -81.76
C LYS A 132 2.32 19.91 -81.40
N ALA A 133 2.76 20.24 -80.18
CA ALA A 133 2.89 21.62 -79.71
C ALA A 133 4.12 22.34 -80.31
N TYR A 134 5.21 21.61 -80.55
CA TYR A 134 6.48 22.10 -81.08
C TYR A 134 6.92 21.28 -82.31
N PRO A 135 6.20 21.39 -83.44
CA PRO A 135 6.46 20.57 -84.63
C PRO A 135 7.82 20.85 -85.30
N ASP A 136 8.39 22.03 -85.05
CA ASP A 136 9.66 22.50 -85.60
C ASP A 136 10.87 22.15 -84.73
N VAL A 137 10.66 21.44 -83.62
CA VAL A 137 11.74 20.98 -82.71
C VAL A 137 12.02 19.50 -82.94
N VAL A 138 13.22 19.17 -83.40
CA VAL A 138 13.61 17.84 -83.91
C VAL A 138 13.46 16.75 -82.85
N ASN A 139 13.85 17.00 -81.60
CA ASN A 139 13.76 16.01 -80.53
C ASN A 139 12.38 15.99 -79.84
N ALA A 140 11.39 16.78 -80.28
CA ALA A 140 10.13 16.96 -79.56
C ALA A 140 9.36 15.64 -79.34
N LYS A 141 9.37 14.74 -80.33
CA LYS A 141 8.72 13.42 -80.25
C LYS A 141 9.31 12.52 -79.17
N ASP A 142 10.61 12.57 -78.94
CA ASP A 142 11.32 11.71 -77.99
C ASP A 142 11.93 12.55 -76.84
N SER A 143 11.29 13.68 -76.55
CA SER A 143 11.74 14.67 -75.57
C SER A 143 11.49 14.25 -74.12
N GLY A 144 10.71 13.20 -73.87
CA GLY A 144 10.33 12.77 -72.53
C GLY A 144 11.46 12.02 -71.81
N TYR A 145 11.41 12.05 -70.49
CA TYR A 145 12.28 11.29 -69.60
C TYR A 145 11.48 10.75 -68.41
N GLN A 146 11.93 9.61 -67.89
CA GLN A 146 11.50 9.06 -66.61
C GLN A 146 12.70 8.35 -65.98
N ALA A 147 13.05 8.71 -64.74
CA ALA A 147 14.20 8.13 -64.05
C ALA A 147 14.02 8.13 -62.53
N THR A 148 14.76 7.24 -61.87
CA THR A 148 14.95 7.24 -60.41
C THR A 148 16.35 7.74 -60.10
N MET A 149 16.46 8.85 -59.38
CA MET A 149 17.72 9.40 -58.91
C MET A 149 18.01 8.85 -57.51
N ASN A 150 18.85 7.83 -57.42
CA ASN A 150 19.17 7.10 -56.18
C ASN A 150 20.56 7.43 -55.61
N ASN A 151 21.20 8.47 -56.15
CA ASN A 151 22.55 8.91 -55.80
C ASN A 151 22.57 10.36 -55.30
N LEU A 152 21.47 10.82 -54.70
CA LEU A 152 21.34 12.17 -54.19
C LEU A 152 21.94 12.31 -52.78
N ASP A 153 22.82 13.29 -52.61
CA ASP A 153 23.35 13.67 -51.31
C ASP A 153 22.46 14.72 -50.64
N TRP A 154 21.44 14.24 -49.93
CA TRP A 154 20.50 15.08 -49.18
C TRP A 154 21.13 15.84 -48.00
N SER A 155 22.36 15.50 -47.58
CA SER A 155 23.05 16.25 -46.52
C SER A 155 23.47 17.67 -46.94
N LYS A 156 23.48 17.93 -48.26
CA LYS A 156 23.72 19.25 -48.84
C LYS A 156 22.55 20.20 -48.66
N VAL A 157 21.32 19.67 -48.58
CA VAL A 157 20.10 20.44 -48.33
C VAL A 157 20.04 20.86 -46.86
N LYS A 158 19.89 22.17 -46.61
CA LYS A 158 19.95 22.79 -45.28
C LYS A 158 18.58 23.11 -44.71
N SER A 159 17.56 23.23 -45.56
CA SER A 159 16.18 23.47 -45.16
C SER A 159 15.20 22.76 -46.06
N VAL A 160 14.03 22.42 -45.53
CA VAL A 160 12.88 21.96 -46.33
C VAL A 160 12.34 23.05 -47.27
N ASP A 161 12.71 24.30 -47.02
CA ASP A 161 12.37 25.46 -47.85
C ASP A 161 13.40 25.74 -48.96
N ASP A 162 14.49 24.98 -49.03
CA ASP A 162 15.49 25.11 -50.09
C ASP A 162 14.85 24.79 -51.45
N GLN A 163 15.18 25.60 -52.45
CA GLN A 163 14.63 25.50 -53.80
C GLN A 163 15.40 24.46 -54.63
N ILE A 164 14.95 23.22 -54.58
CA ILE A 164 15.55 22.11 -55.33
C ILE A 164 14.90 22.02 -56.72
N HIS A 165 15.69 22.24 -57.76
CA HIS A 165 15.28 22.14 -59.16
C HIS A 165 15.76 20.82 -59.77
N ILE A 166 14.95 20.24 -60.64
CA ILE A 166 15.38 19.22 -61.59
C ILE A 166 15.78 19.90 -62.89
N VAL A 167 17.06 19.76 -63.25
CA VAL A 167 17.62 20.28 -64.49
C VAL A 167 17.73 19.14 -65.48
N SER A 168 16.96 19.21 -66.56
CA SER A 168 17.17 18.33 -67.71
C SER A 168 18.28 18.93 -68.57
N ARG A 169 19.32 18.13 -68.85
CA ARG A 169 20.53 18.58 -69.54
C ARG A 169 20.84 17.68 -70.72
N TYR A 170 21.13 18.29 -71.87
CA TYR A 170 21.86 17.66 -72.98
C TYR A 170 23.30 18.17 -72.98
N SER A 171 24.29 17.27 -73.09
CA SER A 171 25.73 17.56 -73.04
C SER A 171 26.52 16.79 -74.10
N ASP A 172 27.57 17.42 -74.65
CA ASP A 172 28.53 16.75 -75.55
C ASP A 172 29.53 15.85 -74.82
N ALA A 173 29.74 16.06 -73.51
CA ALA A 173 30.63 15.25 -72.69
C ALA A 173 29.90 14.13 -71.94
N ALA A 174 30.57 12.97 -71.84
CA ALA A 174 30.09 11.74 -71.19
C ALA A 174 29.95 11.82 -69.65
N ASN A 175 30.34 12.94 -69.02
CA ASN A 175 30.10 13.22 -67.61
C ASN A 175 28.98 14.25 -67.39
N GLY A 176 28.43 14.83 -68.47
CA GLY A 176 27.40 15.87 -68.42
C GLY A 176 27.91 17.29 -68.14
N GLU A 177 29.23 17.51 -68.07
CA GLU A 177 29.85 18.82 -67.72
C GLU A 177 30.55 19.50 -68.91
N GLY A 178 30.28 19.06 -70.14
CA GLY A 178 30.82 19.68 -71.36
C GLY A 178 30.03 20.92 -71.79
N ASN A 179 30.02 21.21 -73.09
CA ASN A 179 29.10 22.19 -73.64
C ASN A 179 27.67 21.63 -73.57
N HIS A 180 26.78 22.32 -72.84
CA HIS A 180 25.46 21.79 -72.50
C HIS A 180 24.32 22.80 -72.67
N VAL A 181 23.09 22.27 -72.75
CA VAL A 181 21.85 23.06 -72.71
C VAL A 181 20.92 22.52 -71.64
N ASP A 182 20.50 23.42 -70.75
CA ASP A 182 19.75 23.10 -69.53
C ASP A 182 18.33 23.62 -69.59
N ASN A 183 17.37 22.79 -69.23
CA ASN A 183 16.02 23.23 -68.90
C ASN A 183 15.76 23.05 -67.41
N TRP A 184 15.51 24.16 -66.74
CA TRP A 184 15.26 24.23 -65.30
C TRP A 184 13.76 24.09 -65.03
N SER A 185 13.41 23.13 -64.18
CA SER A 185 12.04 23.00 -63.66
C SER A 185 11.74 24.06 -62.60
N GLN A 186 10.46 24.19 -62.22
CA GLN A 186 10.11 24.83 -60.95
C GLN A 186 10.66 24.02 -59.77
N PRO A 187 10.89 24.63 -58.59
CA PRO A 187 11.32 23.88 -57.42
C PRO A 187 10.37 22.72 -57.08
N ILE A 188 10.91 21.57 -56.71
CA ILE A 188 10.11 20.44 -56.23
C ILE A 188 9.54 20.75 -54.84
N ASN A 189 8.35 20.22 -54.55
CA ASN A 189 7.74 20.38 -53.25
C ASN A 189 8.11 19.20 -52.34
N LEU A 190 8.86 19.48 -51.27
CA LEU A 190 9.10 18.52 -50.21
C LEU A 190 7.94 18.54 -49.21
N ASP A 191 7.63 17.37 -48.63
CA ASP A 191 6.67 17.28 -47.52
C ASP A 191 7.17 18.12 -46.33
N LYS A 192 6.35 19.07 -45.87
CA LYS A 192 6.64 19.98 -44.75
C LYS A 192 6.06 19.51 -43.42
N GLY A 193 5.41 18.36 -43.39
CA GLY A 193 4.83 17.75 -42.21
C GLY A 193 5.88 17.36 -41.19
N ASN A 194 5.45 17.30 -39.94
CA ASN A 194 6.24 16.80 -38.83
C ASN A 194 5.42 15.70 -38.15
N TYR A 195 5.74 14.45 -38.47
CA TYR A 195 4.97 13.28 -38.07
C TYR A 195 5.74 12.49 -37.04
N ALA A 196 5.09 12.12 -35.93
CA ALA A 196 5.76 11.36 -34.89
C ALA A 196 4.77 10.55 -34.07
N TYR A 197 5.26 9.47 -33.47
CA TYR A 197 4.50 8.65 -32.53
C TYR A 197 5.40 8.08 -31.44
N LEU A 198 4.85 7.92 -30.22
CA LEU A 198 5.51 7.22 -29.13
C LEU A 198 5.04 5.77 -29.09
N ASP A 199 5.97 4.85 -29.30
CA ASP A 199 5.71 3.42 -29.24
C ASP A 199 5.68 2.92 -27.78
N ASN A 200 6.54 3.46 -26.91
CA ASN A 200 6.59 3.11 -25.49
C ASN A 200 6.85 4.33 -24.60
N PHE A 201 6.17 4.35 -23.44
CA PHE A 201 6.39 5.28 -22.34
C PHE A 201 6.05 4.55 -21.03
N SER A 202 7.03 3.86 -20.45
CA SER A 202 6.82 3.00 -19.28
C SER A 202 8.03 2.99 -18.35
N VAL A 203 7.82 2.68 -17.08
CA VAL A 203 8.91 2.51 -16.11
C VAL A 203 9.25 1.03 -16.03
N ALA A 204 10.52 0.69 -16.23
CA ALA A 204 11.04 -0.65 -16.07
C ALA A 204 12.52 -0.58 -15.65
N ASN A 205 12.97 -1.55 -14.85
CA ASN A 205 14.36 -1.63 -14.37
C ASN A 205 14.86 -0.34 -13.73
N ASN A 206 14.01 0.30 -12.90
CA ASN A 206 14.30 1.57 -12.26
C ASN A 206 14.60 2.75 -13.21
N GLN A 207 14.09 2.70 -14.44
CA GLN A 207 14.30 3.72 -15.47
C GLN A 207 13.02 3.97 -16.28
N LEU A 208 12.86 5.18 -16.77
CA LEU A 208 11.79 5.53 -17.71
C LEU A 208 12.23 5.17 -19.13
N GLN A 209 11.57 4.17 -19.72
CA GLN A 209 11.80 3.65 -21.06
C GLN A 209 10.96 4.43 -22.06
N ILE A 210 11.62 4.99 -23.09
CA ILE A 210 10.97 5.79 -24.13
C ILE A 210 11.42 5.32 -25.50
N THR A 211 10.47 4.90 -26.33
CA THR A 211 10.72 4.57 -27.73
C THR A 211 9.66 5.19 -28.62
N GLY A 212 10.03 5.50 -29.86
CA GLY A 212 9.14 6.15 -30.80
C GLY A 212 9.83 6.47 -32.12
N TRP A 213 9.21 7.34 -32.90
CA TRP A 213 9.78 7.85 -34.14
C TRP A 213 9.36 9.30 -34.41
N ASN A 214 10.18 10.05 -35.14
CA ASN A 214 9.87 11.39 -35.66
C ASN A 214 10.38 11.53 -37.10
N ALA A 215 9.46 11.53 -38.06
CA ALA A 215 9.71 11.68 -39.48
C ALA A 215 9.30 13.09 -39.96
N THR A 216 10.29 13.88 -40.38
CA THR A 216 10.08 15.22 -40.93
C THR A 216 11.25 15.68 -41.80
N ASN A 217 10.94 16.28 -42.97
CA ASN A 217 11.97 16.95 -43.78
C ASN A 217 12.42 18.28 -43.16
N GLN A 218 11.73 18.82 -42.15
CA GLN A 218 12.20 19.98 -41.39
C GLN A 218 13.53 19.71 -40.64
N SER A 219 13.90 18.42 -40.49
CA SER A 219 15.17 17.97 -39.93
C SER A 219 16.37 18.14 -40.88
N LEU A 220 16.15 18.48 -42.16
CA LEU A 220 17.25 18.80 -43.08
C LEU A 220 18.13 19.92 -42.49
N GLY A 221 19.45 19.77 -42.66
CA GLY A 221 20.46 20.61 -42.01
C GLY A 221 20.64 20.43 -40.51
N LYS A 222 19.91 19.52 -39.83
CA LYS A 222 19.91 19.38 -38.36
C LYS A 222 20.36 17.97 -37.92
N ALA A 223 21.67 17.77 -37.87
CA ALA A 223 22.28 16.46 -37.66
C ALA A 223 22.09 15.87 -36.24
N ASN A 224 21.70 16.66 -35.25
CA ASN A 224 21.60 16.20 -33.86
C ASN A 224 20.16 15.94 -33.47
N HIS A 225 19.83 14.68 -33.18
CA HIS A 225 18.53 14.28 -32.66
C HIS A 225 18.58 14.12 -31.14
N TYR A 226 17.67 14.76 -30.42
CA TYR A 226 17.49 14.63 -28.98
C TYR A 226 16.07 14.19 -28.65
N VAL A 227 15.96 13.35 -27.63
CA VAL A 227 14.71 13.15 -26.90
C VAL A 227 14.85 13.85 -25.56
N ILE A 228 13.90 14.72 -25.27
CA ILE A 228 13.87 15.56 -24.07
C ILE A 228 12.69 15.11 -23.21
N LEU A 229 12.95 14.94 -21.91
CA LEU A 229 11.91 14.75 -20.91
C LEU A 229 11.60 16.09 -20.27
N PHE A 230 10.37 16.55 -20.44
CA PHE A 230 9.88 17.83 -19.95
C PHE A 230 8.80 17.61 -18.90
N ASP A 231 8.89 18.28 -17.77
CA ASP A 231 7.83 18.34 -16.78
C ASP A 231 6.91 19.52 -17.13
N ARG A 232 5.73 19.18 -17.66
CA ARG A 232 4.73 20.16 -18.06
C ARG A 232 4.11 20.88 -16.86
N THR A 233 4.06 20.20 -15.71
CA THR A 233 3.47 20.75 -14.49
C THR A 233 4.32 21.90 -13.95
N THR A 234 5.64 21.73 -13.95
CA THR A 234 6.58 22.77 -13.50
C THR A 234 7.07 23.69 -14.63
N GLY A 235 6.80 23.33 -15.89
CA GLY A 235 7.24 24.07 -17.07
C GLY A 235 8.75 23.98 -17.29
N ARG A 236 9.39 22.89 -16.87
CA ARG A 236 10.85 22.74 -16.90
C ARG A 236 11.28 21.48 -17.63
N GLU A 237 12.36 21.60 -18.37
CA GLU A 237 13.10 20.43 -18.83
C GLU A 237 13.73 19.71 -17.64
N ILE A 238 13.53 18.39 -17.57
CA ILE A 238 14.19 17.53 -16.57
C ILE A 238 15.57 17.15 -17.09
N THR A 239 15.63 16.60 -18.30
CA THR A 239 16.86 16.14 -18.93
C THR A 239 16.65 15.83 -20.42
N ARG A 240 17.73 15.60 -21.16
CA ARG A 240 17.72 15.20 -22.58
C ARG A 240 18.79 14.15 -22.85
N ASN A 241 18.50 13.27 -23.81
CA ASN A 241 19.47 12.32 -24.34
C ASN A 241 19.66 12.56 -25.84
N LYS A 242 20.92 12.55 -26.29
CA LYS A 242 21.23 12.48 -27.73
C LYS A 242 20.89 11.09 -28.24
N ILE A 243 20.28 11.02 -29.41
CA ILE A 243 19.76 9.78 -29.98
C ILE A 243 20.70 9.28 -31.08
N GLU A 244 21.00 7.98 -30.99
CA GLU A 244 21.52 7.20 -32.11
C GLU A 244 20.35 6.68 -32.94
N VAL A 245 20.45 6.85 -34.26
CA VAL A 245 19.37 6.54 -35.20
C VAL A 245 18.96 5.08 -35.11
N THR A 246 17.65 4.84 -35.01
CA THR A 246 17.05 3.51 -35.15
C THR A 246 16.26 3.43 -36.45
N GLU A 247 16.48 2.39 -37.25
CA GLU A 247 15.77 2.24 -38.52
C GLU A 247 14.29 1.84 -38.35
N ARG A 248 13.42 2.45 -39.14
CA ARG A 248 11.96 2.24 -39.19
C ARG A 248 11.45 2.08 -40.62
N PRO A 249 11.67 0.91 -41.25
CA PRO A 249 11.18 0.64 -42.61
C PRO A 249 9.64 0.72 -42.73
N ASP A 250 8.94 0.43 -41.64
CA ASP A 250 7.48 0.56 -41.53
C ASP A 250 7.02 2.03 -41.64
N VAL A 251 7.74 2.96 -41.01
CA VAL A 251 7.47 4.40 -41.12
C VAL A 251 7.79 4.90 -42.53
N ALA A 252 8.91 4.47 -43.11
CA ALA A 252 9.28 4.81 -44.49
C ALA A 252 8.23 4.34 -45.51
N LYS A 253 7.57 3.20 -45.27
CA LYS A 253 6.49 2.71 -46.12
C LYS A 253 5.24 3.59 -46.07
N VAL A 254 4.94 4.18 -44.90
CA VAL A 254 3.76 5.06 -44.70
C VAL A 254 4.05 6.48 -45.17
N TYR A 255 5.28 6.96 -44.95
CA TYR A 255 5.74 8.31 -45.31
C TYR A 255 6.92 8.26 -46.30
N PRO A 256 6.72 7.72 -47.52
CA PRO A 256 7.81 7.52 -48.48
C PRO A 256 8.43 8.84 -49.01
N GLN A 257 7.70 9.95 -48.87
CA GLN A 257 8.10 11.29 -49.31
C GLN A 257 8.95 12.04 -48.26
N VAL A 258 9.15 11.43 -47.09
CA VAL A 258 9.93 12.01 -45.99
C VAL A 258 11.30 11.34 -45.91
N ILE A 259 12.34 12.13 -46.10
CA ILE A 259 13.73 11.68 -46.28
C ILE A 259 14.23 10.95 -45.02
N ASN A 260 14.02 11.52 -43.84
CA ASN A 260 14.46 10.85 -42.62
C ASN A 260 13.52 9.72 -42.16
N ALA A 261 12.47 9.35 -42.91
CA ALA A 261 11.44 8.42 -42.42
C ALA A 261 12.00 7.05 -42.03
N LYS A 262 12.94 6.51 -42.80
CA LYS A 262 13.63 5.26 -42.43
C LYS A 262 14.52 5.45 -41.21
N ALA A 263 15.13 6.61 -41.03
CA ALA A 263 16.04 6.94 -39.93
C ALA A 263 15.33 7.66 -38.76
N SER A 264 14.00 7.54 -38.65
CA SER A 264 13.18 8.34 -37.75
C SER A 264 13.08 7.79 -36.33
N GLY A 265 13.46 6.53 -36.11
CA GLY A 265 13.27 5.82 -34.85
C GLY A 265 14.23 6.28 -33.77
N PHE A 266 13.75 6.27 -32.53
CA PHE A 266 14.54 6.51 -31.33
C PHE A 266 14.18 5.53 -30.21
N SER A 267 15.18 5.21 -29.39
CA SER A 267 15.04 4.41 -28.17
C SER A 267 16.00 4.94 -27.12
N THR A 268 15.48 5.31 -25.94
CA THR A 268 16.30 5.87 -24.87
C THR A 268 15.69 5.61 -23.50
N VAL A 269 16.52 5.75 -22.46
CA VAL A 269 16.12 5.57 -21.06
C VAL A 269 16.49 6.79 -20.25
N PHE A 270 15.62 7.17 -19.31
CA PHE A 270 15.88 8.25 -18.37
C PHE A 270 15.98 7.72 -16.94
N SER A 271 16.89 8.31 -16.17
CA SER A 271 16.89 8.15 -14.71
C SER A 271 15.57 8.67 -14.15
N LEU A 272 15.08 8.02 -13.09
CA LEU A 272 13.92 8.50 -12.34
C LEU A 272 14.24 9.66 -11.40
N ALA A 273 15.52 10.05 -11.29
CA ALA A 273 15.95 11.21 -10.52
C ALA A 273 15.28 12.49 -11.05
N GLY A 274 14.67 13.27 -10.15
CA GLY A 274 13.96 14.50 -10.51
C GLY A 274 12.58 14.31 -11.15
N ILE A 275 12.14 13.07 -11.39
CA ILE A 275 10.79 12.78 -11.87
C ILE A 275 9.81 12.73 -10.69
N ASP A 276 8.68 13.40 -10.81
CA ASP A 276 7.50 13.24 -9.95
C ASP A 276 6.40 12.54 -10.75
N PHE A 277 5.94 11.38 -10.30
CA PHE A 277 4.90 10.61 -11.00
C PHE A 277 3.50 11.20 -10.89
N ASN A 278 3.31 12.20 -10.01
CA ASN A 278 2.07 12.97 -9.92
C ASN A 278 2.00 14.09 -10.97
N HIS A 279 3.13 14.43 -11.60
CA HIS A 279 3.21 15.45 -12.63
C HIS A 279 2.81 14.92 -14.01
N GLU A 280 2.32 15.82 -14.87
CA GLU A 280 2.23 15.56 -16.30
C GLU A 280 3.62 15.70 -16.95
N LEU A 281 4.14 14.60 -17.47
CA LEU A 281 5.39 14.55 -18.20
C LEU A 281 5.12 14.61 -19.70
N GLN A 282 6.01 15.24 -20.44
CA GLN A 282 5.91 15.36 -21.89
C GLN A 282 7.24 15.01 -22.53
N VAL A 283 7.18 14.28 -23.63
CA VAL A 283 8.36 13.95 -24.43
C VAL A 283 8.44 14.96 -25.56
N ILE A 284 9.65 15.41 -25.87
CA ILE A 284 9.93 16.24 -27.04
C ILE A 284 10.97 15.51 -27.89
N SER A 285 10.68 15.33 -29.17
CA SER A 285 11.67 14.89 -30.16
C SER A 285 12.18 16.12 -30.88
N ARG A 286 13.49 16.39 -30.80
CA ARG A 286 14.14 17.60 -31.30
C ARG A 286 15.24 17.27 -32.29
N TYR A 287 15.18 17.81 -33.50
CA TYR A 287 16.33 17.87 -34.40
C TYR A 287 16.97 19.25 -34.31
N SER A 288 18.29 19.33 -34.17
CA SER A 288 19.05 20.60 -34.10
C SER A 288 20.35 20.53 -34.89
N ASP A 289 20.76 21.69 -35.42
CA ASP A 289 22.07 21.89 -36.06
C ASP A 289 23.22 21.94 -35.04
N ALA A 290 22.95 22.37 -33.80
CA ALA A 290 23.96 22.51 -32.76
C ALA A 290 24.17 21.23 -31.95
N ALA A 291 25.42 20.95 -31.59
CA ALA A 291 25.83 19.77 -30.83
C ALA A 291 25.31 19.73 -29.37
N ASN A 292 24.71 20.81 -28.87
CA ASN A 292 24.05 20.86 -27.56
C ASN A 292 22.51 20.77 -27.66
N GLY A 293 21.95 20.75 -28.88
CA GLY A 293 20.51 20.72 -29.12
C GLY A 293 19.79 22.06 -28.94
N GLU A 294 20.52 23.18 -28.79
CA GLU A 294 19.94 24.52 -28.55
C GLU A 294 20.09 25.51 -29.72
N GLY A 295 20.58 25.06 -30.88
CA GLY A 295 20.68 25.88 -32.09
C GLY A 295 19.35 26.03 -32.83
N ASN A 296 19.43 26.21 -34.14
CA ASN A 296 18.24 26.13 -34.99
C ASN A 296 17.66 24.71 -34.91
N ARG A 297 16.35 24.61 -34.70
CA ARG A 297 15.73 23.35 -34.32
C ARG A 297 14.30 23.20 -34.81
N VAL A 298 13.88 21.95 -34.92
CA VAL A 298 12.48 21.56 -35.05
C VAL A 298 12.12 20.61 -33.92
N ASP A 299 11.03 20.92 -33.24
CA ASP A 299 10.52 20.14 -32.10
C ASP A 299 9.19 19.49 -32.48
N TYR A 300 9.04 18.22 -32.13
CA TYR A 300 7.75 17.58 -32.03
C TYR A 300 7.40 17.35 -30.56
N TRP A 301 6.30 17.94 -30.11
CA TRP A 301 5.79 17.80 -28.74
C TRP A 301 4.76 16.67 -28.71
N PHE A 302 5.10 15.55 -28.10
CA PHE A 302 4.15 14.46 -27.92
C PHE A 302 3.05 14.85 -26.93
N ALA A 303 1.89 14.19 -26.99
CA ALA A 303 0.84 14.41 -25.99
C ALA A 303 1.38 14.13 -24.57
N PRO A 304 1.01 14.96 -23.56
CA PRO A 304 1.46 14.74 -22.19
C PRO A 304 0.97 13.38 -21.66
N LYS A 305 1.80 12.79 -20.80
CA LYS A 305 1.58 11.51 -20.14
C LYS A 305 1.56 11.74 -18.63
N LYS A 306 0.61 11.09 -17.98
CA LYS A 306 0.51 11.06 -16.52
C LYS A 306 0.45 9.61 -16.10
N PHE A 307 1.27 9.23 -15.13
CA PHE A 307 1.24 7.87 -14.61
C PHE A 307 0.11 7.66 -13.60
N MET A 308 -0.21 8.71 -12.83
CA MET A 308 -1.13 8.64 -11.71
C MET A 308 -2.41 9.43 -12.01
N SER A 309 -3.58 8.86 -11.73
CA SER A 309 -4.83 9.63 -11.72
C SER A 309 -4.85 10.60 -10.52
N GLY A 310 -5.61 11.70 -10.61
CA GLY A 310 -5.53 12.82 -9.65
C GLY A 310 -5.88 12.52 -8.19
N ASN A 311 -6.37 11.32 -7.87
CA ASN A 311 -6.66 10.89 -6.50
C ASN A 311 -5.69 9.75 -6.11
N ILE A 312 -4.55 10.12 -5.54
CA ILE A 312 -3.55 9.18 -5.04
C ILE A 312 -3.93 8.68 -3.64
N SER A 313 -4.06 7.37 -3.49
CA SER A 313 -4.25 6.69 -2.22
C SER A 313 -2.95 6.01 -1.81
N ASN A 314 -2.63 6.09 -0.52
CA ASN A 314 -1.54 5.34 0.11
C ASN A 314 -2.00 4.92 1.51
N GLN A 315 -2.54 3.71 1.62
CA GLN A 315 -3.20 3.23 2.83
C GLN A 315 -2.68 1.84 3.19
N GLY A 316 -2.66 1.52 4.48
CA GLY A 316 -2.26 0.20 4.93
C GLY A 316 -2.72 -0.10 6.34
N ASN A 317 -2.64 -1.37 6.71
CA ASN A 317 -2.87 -1.84 8.07
C ASN A 317 -1.98 -3.05 8.37
N LEU A 318 -1.61 -3.19 9.63
CA LEU A 318 -0.99 -4.39 10.16
C LEU A 318 -2.08 -5.19 10.87
N ASP A 319 -2.40 -6.36 10.34
CA ASP A 319 -3.45 -7.22 10.88
C ASP A 319 -2.91 -8.11 12.01
N SER A 320 -1.65 -8.54 11.92
CA SER A 320 -1.01 -9.39 12.93
C SER A 320 0.48 -9.12 13.05
N PHE A 321 0.98 -9.15 14.29
CA PHE A 321 2.39 -9.20 14.64
C PHE A 321 2.60 -10.32 15.67
N ASN A 322 3.10 -11.45 15.20
CA ASN A 322 3.20 -12.68 15.99
C ASN A 322 4.67 -13.04 16.24
N LEU A 323 5.03 -13.17 17.53
CA LEU A 323 6.32 -13.59 18.05
C LEU A 323 6.21 -14.82 18.98
N SER A 324 5.04 -15.49 19.00
CA SER A 324 4.70 -16.47 20.03
C SER A 324 5.64 -17.68 20.06
N ASN A 325 6.27 -18.03 18.94
CA ASN A 325 7.21 -19.15 18.83
C ASN A 325 8.69 -18.70 18.73
N GLY A 326 8.97 -17.42 19.02
CA GLY A 326 10.30 -16.82 18.90
C GLY A 326 10.71 -16.44 17.47
N GLN A 327 9.87 -16.70 16.47
CA GLN A 327 10.03 -16.18 15.10
C GLN A 327 8.98 -15.11 14.83
N LEU A 328 9.34 -14.12 14.00
CA LEU A 328 8.41 -13.06 13.64
C LEU A 328 7.58 -13.44 12.41
N THR A 329 6.28 -13.56 12.58
CA THR A 329 5.31 -13.65 11.47
C THR A 329 4.39 -12.44 11.49
N VAL A 330 4.18 -11.81 10.34
CA VAL A 330 3.33 -10.62 10.20
C VAL A 330 2.37 -10.76 9.04
N SER A 331 1.17 -10.21 9.20
CA SER A 331 0.20 -10.10 8.11
C SER A 331 -0.47 -8.74 8.12
N GLY A 332 -0.96 -8.31 6.96
CA GLY A 332 -1.53 -6.99 6.78
C GLY A 332 -1.83 -6.68 5.33
N TRP A 333 -1.96 -5.39 5.01
CA TRP A 333 -2.15 -4.91 3.64
C TRP A 333 -1.58 -3.51 3.45
N HIS A 334 -1.19 -3.20 2.22
CA HIS A 334 -0.76 -1.88 1.78
C HIS A 334 -1.31 -1.62 0.37
N ALA A 335 -2.36 -0.81 0.29
CA ALA A 335 -3.03 -0.44 -0.95
C ALA A 335 -2.61 0.97 -1.37
N THR A 336 -1.90 1.05 -2.49
CA THR A 336 -1.37 2.31 -3.01
C THR A 336 -1.39 2.36 -4.53
N ASP A 337 -1.77 3.50 -5.10
CA ASP A 337 -1.77 3.67 -6.55
C ASP A 337 -0.35 3.59 -7.14
N TYR A 338 0.68 3.91 -6.35
CA TYR A 338 2.07 3.92 -6.79
C TYR A 338 2.57 2.53 -7.19
N SER A 339 1.96 1.47 -6.65
CA SER A 339 2.31 0.08 -6.93
C SER A 339 2.16 -0.32 -8.42
N GLN A 340 1.48 0.48 -9.24
CA GLN A 340 1.43 0.29 -10.69
C GLN A 340 2.78 0.53 -11.38
N ILE A 341 3.60 1.41 -10.79
CA ILE A 341 4.92 1.80 -11.30
C ILE A 341 6.01 1.19 -10.41
N GLU A 342 5.78 1.23 -9.10
CA GLU A 342 6.63 0.71 -8.03
C GLU A 342 6.29 -0.76 -7.75
N ASN A 343 6.54 -1.62 -8.73
CA ASN A 343 6.02 -3.00 -8.73
C ASN A 343 6.77 -4.00 -7.83
N ASN A 344 7.79 -3.57 -7.07
CA ASN A 344 8.51 -4.44 -6.14
C ASN A 344 8.08 -4.17 -4.70
N HIS A 345 7.46 -5.16 -4.05
CA HIS A 345 6.97 -5.04 -2.68
C HIS A 345 7.96 -5.64 -1.68
N TYR A 346 8.32 -4.87 -0.66
CA TYR A 346 9.20 -5.25 0.44
C TYR A 346 8.52 -5.01 1.78
N LEU A 347 8.80 -5.88 2.75
CA LEU A 347 8.53 -5.61 4.16
C LEU A 347 9.85 -5.42 4.89
N ILE A 348 9.90 -4.39 5.72
CA ILE A 348 11.07 -4.00 6.50
C ILE A 348 10.68 -4.02 7.98
N LEU A 349 11.39 -4.80 8.78
CA LEU A 349 11.35 -4.67 10.24
C LEU A 349 12.31 -3.56 10.63
N PHE A 350 11.77 -2.46 11.15
CA PHE A 350 12.53 -1.27 11.53
C PHE A 350 12.53 -1.07 13.04
N ASP A 351 13.71 -0.87 13.62
CA ASP A 351 13.89 -0.49 15.03
C ASP A 351 13.79 1.03 15.16
N ASN A 352 12.67 1.50 15.69
CA ASN A 352 12.38 2.91 15.90
C ASN A 352 13.25 3.53 17.00
N THR A 353 13.76 2.72 17.94
CA THR A 353 14.63 3.19 19.02
C THR A 353 16.02 3.49 18.49
N ASN A 354 16.61 2.56 17.74
CA ASN A 354 17.95 2.72 17.17
C ASN A 354 17.98 3.46 15.82
N LYS A 355 16.82 3.65 15.18
CA LYS A 355 16.70 4.16 13.80
C LYS A 355 17.43 3.29 12.78
N THR A 356 17.36 1.98 12.97
CA THR A 356 18.04 1.00 12.13
C THR A 356 17.07 -0.01 11.53
N GLN A 357 17.38 -0.45 10.32
CA GLN A 357 16.71 -1.59 9.71
C GLN A 357 17.26 -2.88 10.33
N VAL A 358 16.36 -3.73 10.86
CA VAL A 358 16.71 -5.06 11.39
C VAL A 358 16.75 -6.08 10.27
N LYS A 359 15.71 -6.12 9.43
CA LYS A 359 15.59 -7.10 8.34
C LYS A 359 14.67 -6.59 7.25
N THR A 360 14.98 -6.93 6.00
CA THR A 360 14.10 -6.71 4.84
C THR A 360 13.87 -8.01 4.10
N ILE A 361 12.65 -8.19 3.62
CA ILE A 361 12.27 -9.30 2.75
C ILE A 361 11.46 -8.77 1.56
N LYS A 362 11.69 -9.33 0.37
CA LYS A 362 10.81 -9.12 -0.79
C LYS A 362 9.59 -10.03 -0.64
N VAL A 363 8.41 -9.51 -0.89
CA VAL A 363 7.15 -10.23 -0.63
C VAL A 363 6.27 -10.26 -1.86
N ALA A 364 5.53 -11.36 -2.00
CA ALA A 364 4.45 -11.47 -2.98
C ALA A 364 3.15 -10.96 -2.35
N ASN A 365 2.33 -10.28 -3.15
CA ASN A 365 1.05 -9.79 -2.68
C ASN A 365 0.06 -10.95 -2.47
N VAL A 366 -0.79 -10.79 -1.46
CA VAL A 366 -1.89 -11.69 -1.11
C VAL A 366 -3.21 -11.01 -1.46
N THR A 367 -4.19 -11.79 -1.88
CA THR A 367 -5.51 -11.30 -2.28
C THR A 367 -6.30 -10.75 -1.08
N ARG A 368 -6.90 -9.57 -1.24
CA ARG A 368 -7.69 -8.84 -0.23
C ARG A 368 -8.98 -8.24 -0.81
N PRO A 369 -10.03 -9.06 -1.01
CA PRO A 369 -11.29 -8.59 -1.60
C PRO A 369 -12.01 -7.56 -0.72
N ASP A 370 -11.82 -7.66 0.59
CA ASP A 370 -12.30 -6.71 1.59
C ASP A 370 -11.66 -5.32 1.42
N VAL A 371 -10.36 -5.25 1.15
CA VAL A 371 -9.64 -3.99 0.89
C VAL A 371 -10.08 -3.40 -0.44
N ALA A 372 -10.25 -4.20 -1.50
CA ALA A 372 -10.78 -3.75 -2.78
C ALA A 372 -12.19 -3.13 -2.66
N LYS A 373 -13.02 -3.64 -1.75
CA LYS A 373 -14.36 -3.10 -1.50
C LYS A 373 -14.33 -1.71 -0.87
N VAL A 374 -13.37 -1.46 0.01
CA VAL A 374 -13.19 -0.16 0.69
C VAL A 374 -12.46 0.85 -0.22
N TYR A 375 -11.50 0.39 -1.02
CA TYR A 375 -10.67 1.21 -1.91
C TYR A 375 -10.84 0.80 -3.39
N PRO A 376 -12.04 0.95 -3.99
CA PRO A 376 -12.33 0.45 -5.33
C PRO A 376 -11.58 1.18 -6.44
N ASN A 377 -11.07 2.39 -6.17
CA ASN A 377 -10.34 3.20 -7.14
C ASN A 377 -8.84 2.88 -7.17
N VAL A 378 -8.33 2.15 -6.17
CA VAL A 378 -6.94 1.71 -6.14
C VAL A 378 -6.86 0.39 -6.88
N GLN A 379 -6.29 0.41 -8.09
CA GLN A 379 -6.33 -0.74 -9.01
C GLN A 379 -5.79 -2.04 -8.40
N THR A 380 -4.80 -1.94 -7.52
CA THR A 380 -4.13 -3.07 -6.88
C THR A 380 -4.67 -3.38 -5.47
N ALA A 381 -5.72 -2.69 -4.99
CA ALA A 381 -6.25 -2.92 -3.63
C ALA A 381 -6.66 -4.38 -3.38
N GLY A 382 -7.19 -5.06 -4.40
CA GLY A 382 -7.55 -6.49 -4.29
C GLY A 382 -6.35 -7.43 -4.18
N GLN A 383 -5.14 -6.96 -4.45
CA GLN A 383 -3.87 -7.69 -4.33
C GLN A 383 -2.90 -6.85 -3.49
N SER A 384 -3.35 -6.34 -2.35
CA SER A 384 -2.56 -5.46 -1.48
C SER A 384 -2.06 -6.15 -0.21
N GLY A 385 -2.50 -7.39 0.04
CA GLY A 385 -2.20 -8.11 1.27
C GLY A 385 -0.76 -8.60 1.34
N PHE A 386 -0.33 -8.92 2.55
CA PHE A 386 0.89 -9.68 2.81
C PHE A 386 0.68 -10.59 4.02
N ASP A 387 1.34 -11.75 4.01
CA ASP A 387 1.39 -12.70 5.12
C ASP A 387 2.74 -13.42 5.04
N VAL A 388 3.65 -13.09 5.95
CA VAL A 388 5.07 -13.43 5.80
C VAL A 388 5.73 -13.74 7.12
N ASN A 389 6.55 -14.81 7.11
CA ASN A 389 7.45 -15.16 8.20
C ASN A 389 8.84 -14.56 7.95
N PHE A 390 9.26 -13.62 8.81
CA PHE A 390 10.62 -13.07 8.86
C PHE A 390 11.63 -14.08 9.43
N GLY A 391 11.18 -15.17 10.04
CA GLY A 391 11.98 -16.15 10.75
C GLY A 391 12.54 -15.57 12.05
N SER A 392 13.69 -16.10 12.48
CA SER A 392 14.43 -15.53 13.61
C SER A 392 14.98 -14.15 13.25
N VAL A 393 14.72 -13.19 14.14
CA VAL A 393 15.16 -11.80 14.05
C VAL A 393 15.83 -11.40 15.35
N VAL A 394 16.85 -10.54 15.27
CA VAL A 394 17.53 -10.01 16.45
C VAL A 394 16.70 -8.85 17.00
N LEU A 395 16.07 -9.08 18.14
CA LEU A 395 15.22 -8.11 18.83
C LEU A 395 15.87 -7.72 20.15
N THR A 396 15.55 -6.53 20.65
CA THR A 396 16.02 -6.02 21.93
C THR A 396 14.80 -5.65 22.79
N PRO A 397 14.70 -6.16 24.03
CA PRO A 397 13.62 -5.77 24.94
C PRO A 397 13.57 -4.26 25.13
N ASN A 398 12.36 -3.72 25.35
CA ASN A 398 12.02 -2.30 25.47
C ASN A 398 12.23 -1.45 24.21
N HIS A 399 12.70 -2.02 23.10
CA HIS A 399 12.75 -1.30 21.83
C HIS A 399 11.38 -1.22 21.18
N SER A 400 11.17 -0.17 20.39
CA SER A 400 9.98 0.04 19.59
C SER A 400 10.25 -0.36 18.14
N TYR A 401 9.36 -1.15 17.55
CA TYR A 401 9.50 -1.67 16.18
C TYR A 401 8.30 -1.30 15.32
N SER A 402 8.54 -1.09 14.03
CA SER A 402 7.48 -0.94 13.03
C SER A 402 7.74 -1.87 11.86
N ILE A 403 6.65 -2.33 11.23
CA ILE A 403 6.70 -2.93 9.90
C ILE A 403 6.49 -1.81 8.89
N VAL A 404 7.48 -1.62 8.02
CA VAL A 404 7.36 -0.75 6.85
C VAL A 404 7.03 -1.62 5.66
N SER A 405 5.88 -1.40 5.05
CA SER A 405 5.55 -1.96 3.76
C SER A 405 5.95 -0.96 2.68
N ARG A 406 6.80 -1.38 1.74
CA ARG A 406 7.40 -0.53 0.72
C ARG A 406 7.14 -1.08 -0.67
N TYR A 407 6.58 -0.25 -1.54
CA TYR A 407 6.61 -0.46 -2.99
C TYR A 407 7.79 0.30 -3.59
N SER A 408 8.54 -0.31 -4.52
CA SER A 408 9.75 0.26 -5.11
C SER A 408 9.86 -0.01 -6.62
N THR A 409 10.41 0.94 -7.36
CA THR A 409 10.77 0.77 -8.79
C THR A 409 12.00 -0.12 -9.00
N LEU A 410 12.77 -0.39 -7.95
CA LEU A 410 13.98 -1.20 -8.01
C LEU A 410 13.72 -2.64 -7.57
N ASP A 411 14.16 -3.58 -8.41
CA ASP A 411 14.20 -5.01 -8.09
C ASP A 411 15.56 -5.37 -7.46
N GLY A 412 15.64 -5.27 -6.13
CA GLY A 412 16.83 -5.60 -5.34
C GLY A 412 17.25 -4.47 -4.41
N GLY A 413 17.67 -4.82 -3.19
CA GLY A 413 17.74 -3.84 -2.10
C GLY A 413 16.34 -3.34 -1.73
N ASN A 414 16.19 -2.73 -0.56
CA ASN A 414 14.91 -2.16 -0.11
C ASN A 414 14.53 -0.85 -0.86
N GLY A 415 15.04 -0.62 -2.07
CA GLY A 415 14.83 0.62 -2.83
C GLY A 415 15.47 1.89 -2.25
N ASP A 416 16.23 1.81 -1.14
CA ASP A 416 16.84 2.99 -0.52
C ASP A 416 18.26 3.26 -1.02
N ASN A 417 18.40 3.52 -2.33
CA ASN A 417 19.69 3.84 -2.95
C ASN A 417 19.77 5.29 -3.47
N ARG A 418 18.79 6.14 -3.09
CA ARG A 418 18.61 7.52 -3.57
C ARG A 418 18.38 7.68 -5.09
N GLN A 419 18.27 6.58 -5.83
CA GLN A 419 18.07 6.58 -7.28
C GLN A 419 16.73 5.93 -7.67
N SER A 420 16.17 5.07 -6.83
CA SER A 420 14.82 4.54 -6.99
C SER A 420 13.75 5.41 -6.37
N LYS A 421 12.53 5.23 -6.88
CA LYS A 421 11.31 5.74 -6.29
C LYS A 421 10.67 4.63 -5.46
N TYR A 422 10.14 5.01 -4.32
CA TYR A 422 9.44 4.11 -3.44
C TYR A 422 8.37 4.83 -2.64
N THR A 423 7.36 4.07 -2.24
CA THR A 423 6.27 4.51 -1.40
C THR A 423 6.18 3.60 -0.18
N ASP A 424 6.17 4.23 0.99
CA ASP A 424 6.08 3.54 2.27
C ASP A 424 4.71 3.70 2.90
N TRP A 425 4.32 2.63 3.59
CA TRP A 425 3.36 2.67 4.67
C TRP A 425 4.02 2.13 5.94
N TRP A 426 3.82 2.83 7.05
CA TRP A 426 4.39 2.50 8.35
C TRP A 426 3.31 1.99 9.30
N SER A 427 3.51 0.81 9.87
CA SER A 427 2.64 0.32 10.94
C SER A 427 2.77 1.17 12.20
N ALA A 428 1.70 1.18 13.01
CA ALA A 428 1.81 1.64 14.38
C ALA A 428 2.98 0.92 15.10
N PRO A 429 3.74 1.64 15.95
CA PRO A 429 4.89 1.07 16.63
C PRO A 429 4.46 0.04 17.68
N ILE A 430 5.23 -1.04 17.80
CA ILE A 430 5.08 -2.10 18.80
C ILE A 430 6.30 -2.08 19.71
N THR A 431 6.09 -1.83 20.99
CA THR A 431 7.17 -1.84 21.99
C THR A 431 7.27 -3.24 22.61
N LEU A 432 8.47 -3.80 22.64
CA LEU A 432 8.73 -5.12 23.24
C LEU A 432 8.95 -5.01 24.75
N ASN A 433 7.93 -4.58 25.49
CA ASN A 433 7.95 -4.42 26.95
C ASN A 433 6.78 -5.14 27.64
N GLN A 434 6.18 -6.13 26.97
CA GLN A 434 5.01 -6.84 27.46
C GLN A 434 5.43 -8.02 28.34
N GLN A 435 4.59 -8.32 29.32
CA GLN A 435 4.70 -9.51 30.15
C GLN A 435 3.30 -9.95 30.62
N ALA A 436 3.13 -11.25 30.80
CA ALA A 436 1.92 -11.85 31.33
C ALA A 436 2.23 -13.19 31.98
N SER A 437 1.54 -13.51 33.07
CA SER A 437 1.74 -14.76 33.80
C SER A 437 0.48 -15.16 34.55
N TYR A 438 0.36 -16.45 34.86
CA TYR A 438 -0.70 -16.96 35.73
C TYR A 438 -0.26 -18.24 36.44
N ILE A 439 -0.76 -18.46 37.66
CA ILE A 439 -0.57 -19.71 38.40
C ILE A 439 -1.83 -20.56 38.24
N ASP A 440 -1.71 -21.67 37.52
CA ASP A 440 -2.80 -22.62 37.30
C ASP A 440 -3.11 -23.42 38.57
N SER A 441 -2.08 -23.80 39.33
CA SER A 441 -2.24 -24.51 40.61
C SER A 441 -1.08 -24.25 41.55
N PHE A 442 -1.38 -24.12 42.85
CA PHE A 442 -0.38 -24.08 43.91
C PHE A 442 -0.84 -25.00 45.03
N THR A 443 -0.04 -26.01 45.37
CA THR A 443 -0.43 -27.07 46.32
C THR A 443 0.71 -27.42 47.25
N LYS A 444 0.40 -27.62 48.53
CA LYS A 444 1.36 -28.13 49.52
C LYS A 444 1.73 -29.58 49.23
N THR A 445 2.99 -29.93 49.47
CA THR A 445 3.52 -31.30 49.50
C THR A 445 4.15 -31.58 50.86
N ASP A 446 4.54 -32.83 51.13
CA ASP A 446 5.20 -33.19 52.40
C ASP A 446 6.54 -32.49 52.60
N SER A 447 7.19 -32.05 51.52
CA SER A 447 8.53 -31.43 51.54
C SER A 447 8.57 -29.99 51.01
N GLY A 448 7.40 -29.37 50.82
CA GLY A 448 7.27 -27.98 50.39
C GLY A 448 6.01 -27.73 49.58
N TYR A 449 6.17 -27.22 48.36
CA TYR A 449 5.03 -26.84 47.51
C TYR A 449 5.28 -27.13 46.04
N ASN A 450 4.26 -27.67 45.34
CA ASN A 450 4.22 -27.78 43.89
C ASN A 450 3.45 -26.59 43.30
N VAL A 451 3.99 -25.99 42.25
CA VAL A 451 3.39 -24.86 41.55
C VAL A 451 3.40 -25.11 40.04
N LYS A 452 2.26 -24.87 39.40
CA LYS A 452 2.09 -24.96 37.94
C LYS A 452 1.48 -23.68 37.43
N GLY A 453 1.85 -23.29 36.23
CA GLY A 453 1.39 -22.04 35.65
C GLY A 453 2.06 -21.77 34.32
N TRP A 454 2.05 -20.50 33.94
CA TRP A 454 2.78 -20.01 32.78
C TRP A 454 3.30 -18.59 33.01
N MET A 455 4.40 -18.27 32.35
CA MET A 455 5.00 -16.94 32.35
C MET A 455 5.57 -16.61 30.98
N ALA A 456 5.22 -15.45 30.44
CA ALA A 456 5.70 -14.94 29.16
C ALA A 456 6.16 -13.49 29.34
N SER A 457 7.29 -13.13 28.74
CA SER A 457 7.81 -11.76 28.81
C SER A 457 8.75 -11.50 27.64
N ASP A 458 8.66 -10.31 27.06
CA ASP A 458 9.62 -9.85 26.06
C ASP A 458 11.05 -9.77 26.63
N GLN A 459 11.18 -9.62 27.95
CA GLN A 459 12.48 -9.65 28.62
C GLN A 459 13.21 -11.00 28.48
N SER A 460 12.49 -12.09 28.18
CA SER A 460 13.10 -13.41 27.97
C SER A 460 14.00 -13.50 26.74
N ILE A 461 13.93 -12.54 25.80
CA ILE A 461 14.80 -12.47 24.61
C ILE A 461 16.29 -12.50 25.00
N ASN A 462 16.67 -11.79 26.06
CA ASN A 462 18.05 -11.75 26.57
C ASN A 462 18.21 -12.32 27.99
N LYS A 463 17.17 -12.98 28.49
CA LYS A 463 17.11 -13.61 29.82
C LYS A 463 16.54 -15.03 29.68
N PRO A 464 17.34 -15.98 29.16
CA PRO A 464 16.82 -17.30 28.78
C PRO A 464 16.51 -18.22 29.96
N ASN A 465 16.97 -17.88 31.17
CA ASN A 465 16.78 -18.74 32.35
C ASN A 465 15.46 -18.41 33.05
N ALA A 466 14.61 -19.42 33.25
CA ALA A 466 13.36 -19.30 33.98
C ALA A 466 13.51 -19.81 35.42
N TYR A 467 13.15 -18.99 36.40
CA TYR A 467 13.15 -19.33 37.82
C TYR A 467 11.79 -19.05 38.45
N LEU A 468 11.45 -19.86 39.45
CA LEU A 468 10.39 -19.56 40.39
C LEU A 468 11.04 -19.28 41.75
N ILE A 469 10.58 -18.23 42.42
CA ILE A 469 11.05 -17.85 43.76
C ILE A 469 9.84 -17.79 44.69
N LEU A 470 9.93 -18.46 45.84
CA LEU A 470 8.91 -18.44 46.87
C LEU A 470 9.32 -17.44 47.94
N LEU A 471 8.46 -16.44 48.14
CA LEU A 471 8.55 -15.53 49.28
C LEU A 471 7.63 -15.99 50.40
N ASN A 472 8.11 -15.90 51.63
CA ASN A 472 7.31 -15.98 52.85
C ASN A 472 7.40 -14.62 53.56
N ASN A 473 6.27 -13.94 53.71
CA ASN A 473 6.20 -12.58 54.29
C ASN A 473 7.23 -11.61 53.68
N GLY A 474 7.38 -11.67 52.35
CA GLY A 474 8.31 -10.82 51.60
C GLY A 474 9.76 -11.29 51.57
N GLN A 475 10.14 -12.35 52.31
CA GLN A 475 11.50 -12.90 52.30
C GLN A 475 11.60 -14.16 51.44
N GLU A 476 12.63 -14.25 50.59
CA GLU A 476 12.90 -15.45 49.79
C GLU A 476 13.24 -16.64 50.70
N VAL A 477 12.46 -17.72 50.57
CA VAL A 477 12.64 -18.96 51.34
C VAL A 477 12.99 -20.16 50.47
N ALA A 478 12.70 -20.11 49.18
CA ALA A 478 13.09 -21.14 48.22
C ALA A 478 13.15 -20.57 46.80
N ARG A 479 14.00 -21.16 45.96
CA ARG A 479 14.11 -20.87 44.53
C ARG A 479 14.30 -22.17 43.77
N THR A 480 13.68 -22.28 42.60
CA THR A 480 13.86 -23.42 41.70
C THR A 480 13.94 -22.95 40.25
N LYS A 481 14.85 -23.56 39.47
CA LYS A 481 14.93 -23.33 38.02
C LYS A 481 13.90 -24.23 37.33
N VAL A 482 13.18 -23.71 36.35
CA VAL A 482 12.17 -24.46 35.60
C VAL A 482 12.48 -24.50 34.11
N GLU A 483 12.17 -25.62 33.48
CA GLU A 483 12.15 -25.73 32.02
C GLU A 483 10.75 -25.40 31.51
N LEU A 484 10.69 -24.54 30.50
CA LEU A 484 9.41 -24.09 29.96
C LEU A 484 8.85 -25.08 28.92
N THR A 485 7.52 -25.24 28.95
CA THR A 485 6.73 -26.18 28.18
C THR A 485 5.70 -25.43 27.31
N ASP A 486 5.15 -26.13 26.32
CA ASP A 486 4.24 -25.54 25.35
C ASP A 486 2.87 -25.20 25.95
N ARG A 487 2.38 -23.99 25.63
CA ARG A 487 1.07 -23.42 25.95
C ARG A 487 0.46 -22.73 24.72
N PRO A 488 -0.09 -23.50 23.77
CA PRO A 488 -0.73 -22.95 22.58
C PRO A 488 -1.91 -22.02 22.89
N ASP A 489 -2.58 -22.24 24.01
CA ASP A 489 -3.64 -21.39 24.55
C ASP A 489 -3.12 -19.99 24.92
N VAL A 490 -1.94 -19.91 25.56
CA VAL A 490 -1.27 -18.64 25.88
C VAL A 490 -0.81 -17.94 24.61
N ALA A 491 -0.21 -18.66 23.67
CA ALA A 491 0.21 -18.12 22.37
C ALA A 491 -0.95 -17.49 21.57
N LYS A 492 -2.15 -18.07 21.66
CA LYS A 492 -3.34 -17.56 20.98
C LYS A 492 -3.82 -16.22 21.57
N VAL A 493 -3.70 -16.04 22.89
CA VAL A 493 -4.13 -14.82 23.59
C VAL A 493 -3.05 -13.73 23.52
N TYR A 494 -1.78 -14.12 23.62
CA TYR A 494 -0.63 -13.22 23.63
C TYR A 494 0.33 -13.50 22.46
N PRO A 495 -0.13 -13.37 21.19
CA PRO A 495 0.70 -13.70 20.04
C PRO A 495 1.89 -12.74 19.88
N SER A 496 1.79 -11.52 20.40
CA SER A 496 2.82 -10.48 20.30
C SER A 496 3.93 -10.58 21.34
N ILE A 497 3.73 -11.31 22.44
CA ILE A 497 4.76 -11.49 23.47
C ILE A 497 5.76 -12.54 22.98
N TYR A 498 7.05 -12.22 23.05
CA TYR A 498 8.10 -13.11 22.59
C TYR A 498 8.02 -14.49 23.25
N ASN A 499 7.98 -15.52 22.42
CA ASN A 499 8.03 -16.92 22.81
C ASN A 499 6.91 -17.34 23.80
N SER A 500 5.75 -16.67 23.77
CA SER A 500 4.59 -16.98 24.63
C SER A 500 4.05 -18.40 24.47
N GLN A 501 4.33 -19.09 23.36
CA GLN A 501 4.05 -20.51 23.18
C GLN A 501 4.83 -21.38 24.15
N LYS A 502 6.08 -21.05 24.47
CA LYS A 502 6.91 -21.85 25.39
C LYS A 502 7.00 -21.15 26.75
N SER A 503 5.85 -21.07 27.42
CA SER A 503 5.66 -20.29 28.66
C SER A 503 5.23 -21.11 29.86
N GLY A 504 4.77 -22.35 29.68
CA GLY A 504 4.23 -23.19 30.76
C GLY A 504 5.33 -23.74 31.68
N PHE A 505 5.06 -23.88 32.96
CA PHE A 505 5.99 -24.48 33.92
C PHE A 505 5.29 -25.41 34.93
N ASN A 506 6.09 -26.31 35.50
CA ASN A 506 5.74 -27.12 36.66
C ASN A 506 6.98 -27.22 37.56
N GLY A 507 6.95 -26.55 38.70
CA GLY A 507 8.07 -26.43 39.63
C GLY A 507 7.73 -26.95 41.02
N GLU A 508 8.76 -27.31 41.77
CA GLU A 508 8.66 -27.69 43.18
C GLU A 508 9.61 -26.83 44.02
N PHE A 509 9.06 -26.22 45.08
CA PHE A 509 9.81 -25.54 46.11
C PHE A 509 10.11 -26.51 47.24
N LYS A 510 11.38 -26.73 47.53
CA LYS A 510 11.82 -27.50 48.70
C LYS A 510 11.97 -26.56 49.88
N VAL A 511 10.95 -26.53 50.73
CA VAL A 511 10.89 -25.70 51.94
C VAL A 511 10.08 -26.45 52.98
N ASP A 512 10.50 -26.43 54.24
CA ASP A 512 9.72 -27.02 55.32
C ASP A 512 8.41 -26.22 55.52
N PRO A 513 7.22 -26.79 55.22
CA PRO A 513 5.97 -26.04 55.32
C PRO A 513 5.67 -25.55 56.74
N ALA A 514 6.23 -26.17 57.78
CA ALA A 514 6.06 -25.72 59.16
C ALA A 514 6.84 -24.43 59.48
N LYS A 515 7.71 -23.97 58.57
CA LYS A 515 8.51 -22.74 58.72
C LYS A 515 7.97 -21.55 57.94
N VAL A 516 6.85 -21.72 57.23
CA VAL A 516 6.17 -20.63 56.53
C VAL A 516 4.83 -20.34 57.19
N ASN A 517 4.40 -19.09 57.16
CA ASN A 517 3.17 -18.65 57.81
C ASN A 517 2.64 -17.39 57.15
N SER A 518 1.37 -17.07 57.42
CA SER A 518 0.71 -15.85 56.95
C SER A 518 0.61 -15.79 55.42
N THR A 519 1.63 -15.28 54.71
CA THR A 519 1.53 -15.02 53.27
C THR A 519 2.70 -15.60 52.48
N LEU A 520 2.36 -16.38 51.45
CA LEU A 520 3.26 -16.84 50.40
C LEU A 520 3.04 -16.06 49.09
N LYS A 521 4.12 -15.78 48.37
CA LYS A 521 4.07 -15.20 47.01
C LYS A 521 5.05 -15.91 46.10
N VAL A 522 4.64 -16.16 44.87
CA VAL A 522 5.49 -16.75 43.84
C VAL A 522 5.95 -15.65 42.89
N ILE A 523 7.25 -15.46 42.78
CA ILE A 523 7.87 -14.67 41.72
C ILE A 523 8.21 -15.62 40.56
N MET A 524 7.79 -15.24 39.37
CA MET A 524 8.13 -15.85 38.09
C MET A 524 9.17 -14.97 37.41
N GLN A 525 10.41 -15.44 37.40
CA GLN A 525 11.57 -14.64 37.02
C GLN A 525 12.19 -15.16 35.73
N PHE A 526 12.41 -14.26 34.77
CA PHE A 526 13.37 -14.48 33.69
C PHE A 526 14.71 -13.86 34.08
N ALA A 527 15.81 -14.58 33.92
CA ALA A 527 17.14 -14.11 34.24
C ALA A 527 18.18 -14.40 33.14
N GLY A 528 19.20 -13.55 33.07
CA GLY A 528 20.44 -13.82 32.34
C GLY A 528 21.31 -14.83 33.07
N ASP A 529 22.63 -14.79 32.82
CA ASP A 529 23.58 -15.71 33.46
C ASP A 529 23.72 -15.48 34.96
N ASP A 530 23.63 -14.22 35.40
CA ASP A 530 23.53 -13.85 36.82
C ASP A 530 22.07 -13.55 37.21
N ALA A 531 21.45 -14.52 37.86
CA ALA A 531 20.07 -14.46 38.34
C ALA A 531 19.82 -13.44 39.45
N ASN A 532 20.85 -12.77 39.98
CA ASN A 532 20.72 -11.76 41.03
C ASN A 532 20.94 -10.33 40.52
N GLN A 533 21.38 -10.14 39.27
CA GLN A 533 21.70 -8.81 38.72
C GLN A 533 20.98 -8.49 37.41
N ASN A 534 20.67 -9.50 36.59
CA ASN A 534 20.03 -9.31 35.30
C ASN A 534 18.75 -10.14 35.21
N TYR A 535 17.66 -9.64 35.79
CA TYR A 535 16.40 -10.35 35.87
C TYR A 535 15.18 -9.47 35.55
N SER A 536 14.05 -10.12 35.31
CA SER A 536 12.73 -9.52 35.14
C SER A 536 11.71 -10.37 35.87
N ASP A 537 10.97 -9.75 36.77
CA ASP A 537 10.07 -10.43 37.68
C ASP A 537 8.60 -10.21 37.30
N GLN A 538 7.83 -11.26 37.47
CA GLN A 538 6.37 -11.26 37.43
C GLN A 538 5.87 -11.84 38.74
N TYR A 539 4.77 -11.31 39.27
CA TYR A 539 4.30 -11.65 40.61
C TYR A 539 2.97 -12.38 40.52
N SER A 540 2.84 -13.48 41.26
CA SER A 540 1.53 -14.05 41.57
C SER A 540 0.77 -13.10 42.50
N HIS A 541 -0.52 -13.37 42.68
CA HIS A 541 -1.24 -12.86 43.84
C HIS A 541 -0.66 -13.46 45.14
N ASP A 542 -1.05 -12.89 46.28
CA ASP A 542 -0.73 -13.41 47.60
C ASP A 542 -1.54 -14.67 47.92
N TYR A 543 -0.88 -15.68 48.50
CA TYR A 543 -1.49 -16.92 48.97
C TYR A 543 -1.41 -16.97 50.48
N LEU A 544 -2.56 -17.01 51.14
CA LEU A 544 -2.59 -17.13 52.59
C LEU A 544 -2.27 -18.56 53.02
N VAL A 545 -1.50 -18.70 54.10
CA VAL A 545 -1.18 -19.99 54.72
C VAL A 545 -1.35 -19.92 56.24
N ASN A 546 -1.81 -21.00 56.86
CA ASN A 546 -1.86 -21.11 58.32
C ASN A 546 -0.48 -21.45 58.92
N ASP A 547 -0.39 -21.53 60.26
CA ASP A 547 0.85 -21.88 60.98
C ASP A 547 1.37 -23.29 60.70
N ALA A 548 0.57 -24.15 60.06
CA ALA A 548 0.98 -25.47 59.58
C ALA A 548 1.42 -25.45 58.10
N GLY A 549 1.48 -24.27 57.45
CA GLY A 549 1.80 -24.11 56.04
C GLY A 549 0.72 -24.58 55.07
N ASN A 550 -0.53 -24.79 55.52
CA ASN A 550 -1.61 -25.17 54.62
C ASN A 550 -2.16 -23.92 53.92
N LEU A 551 -2.31 -23.99 52.59
CA LEU A 551 -2.93 -22.94 51.80
C LEU A 551 -4.38 -22.72 52.23
N ILE A 552 -4.72 -21.47 52.49
CA ILE A 552 -6.07 -21.01 52.80
C ILE A 552 -6.73 -20.63 51.47
N THR A 553 -7.66 -21.46 51.05
CA THR A 553 -8.53 -21.35 49.87
C THR A 553 -9.96 -20.98 50.30
N VAL A 554 -10.81 -20.58 49.36
CA VAL A 554 -12.25 -20.35 49.62
C VAL A 554 -12.92 -21.58 50.23
N GLU A 555 -12.51 -22.79 49.84
CA GLU A 555 -12.96 -24.06 50.42
C GLU A 555 -12.54 -24.25 51.89
N THR A 556 -11.39 -23.70 52.31
CA THR A 556 -10.96 -23.71 53.72
C THR A 556 -11.52 -22.54 54.52
N ILE A 557 -11.85 -21.41 53.88
CA ILE A 557 -12.59 -20.29 54.49
C ILE A 557 -14.03 -20.69 54.81
N ASN A 558 -14.69 -21.49 53.96
CA ASN A 558 -16.02 -22.05 54.26
C ASN A 558 -16.03 -23.01 55.47
N ASN A 559 -14.86 -23.44 55.96
CA ASN A 559 -14.70 -24.21 57.19
C ASN A 559 -14.21 -23.35 58.39
N ILE A 560 -14.06 -22.03 58.21
CA ILE A 560 -13.77 -21.08 59.28
C ILE A 560 -15.09 -20.37 59.62
N ASN A 561 -15.59 -20.58 60.83
CA ASN A 561 -16.81 -19.95 61.36
C ASN A 561 -16.65 -18.41 61.45
N ALA A 562 -16.88 -17.68 60.35
CA ALA A 562 -17.14 -16.25 60.36
C ALA A 562 -18.56 -15.99 59.85
N SER A 563 -19.42 -15.39 60.68
CA SER A 563 -20.80 -15.07 60.31
C SER A 563 -20.86 -13.86 59.36
N PRO A 564 -21.71 -13.89 58.31
CA PRO A 564 -21.86 -12.76 57.39
C PRO A 564 -22.49 -11.54 58.08
N LEU A 565 -22.24 -10.35 57.54
CA LEU A 565 -22.78 -9.08 58.04
C LEU A 565 -24.13 -8.76 57.39
N TYR A 566 -25.11 -8.39 58.20
CA TYR A 566 -26.38 -7.85 57.72
C TYR A 566 -26.32 -6.33 57.72
N THR A 567 -26.83 -5.73 56.64
CA THR A 567 -26.76 -4.29 56.44
C THR A 567 -28.06 -3.75 55.89
N VAL A 568 -28.27 -2.45 56.09
CA VAL A 568 -29.32 -1.67 55.43
C VAL A 568 -28.68 -0.56 54.62
N ASP A 569 -29.38 -0.05 53.61
CA ASP A 569 -29.01 1.19 52.95
C ASP A 569 -30.12 2.25 53.05
N VAL A 570 -29.72 3.53 53.07
CA VAL A 570 -30.61 4.66 53.37
C VAL A 570 -30.32 5.88 52.51
N TYR A 571 -31.35 6.69 52.28
CA TYR A 571 -31.28 7.99 51.62
C TYR A 571 -32.01 9.06 52.45
N SER A 572 -32.10 10.31 51.96
CA SER A 572 -32.68 11.45 52.69
C SER A 572 -34.13 11.23 53.17
N GLY A 573 -34.89 10.36 52.50
CA GLY A 573 -36.27 10.00 52.85
C GLY A 573 -36.40 8.87 53.88
N SER A 574 -35.33 8.13 54.18
CA SER A 574 -35.36 7.01 55.12
C SER A 574 -35.58 7.49 56.57
N ASP A 575 -36.37 6.73 57.32
CA ASP A 575 -36.60 6.94 58.75
C ASP A 575 -35.41 6.43 59.60
N ASP A 576 -35.11 7.12 60.70
CA ASP A 576 -34.00 6.74 61.59
C ASP A 576 -34.18 5.32 62.17
N SER A 577 -35.40 4.82 62.28
CA SER A 577 -35.68 3.43 62.71
C SER A 577 -35.11 2.36 61.78
N ILE A 578 -34.81 2.68 60.50
CA ILE A 578 -34.08 1.79 59.59
C ILE A 578 -32.62 1.68 60.02
N ILE A 579 -32.03 2.82 60.35
CA ILE A 579 -30.65 2.93 60.85
C ILE A 579 -30.54 2.23 62.19
N SER A 580 -31.55 2.34 63.06
CA SER A 580 -31.58 1.75 64.40
C SER A 580 -32.03 0.29 64.50
N ASP A 581 -32.21 -0.42 63.37
CA ASP A 581 -32.62 -1.84 63.43
C ASP A 581 -31.52 -2.71 64.06
N SER A 582 -31.86 -3.46 65.10
CA SER A 582 -30.91 -4.29 65.85
C SER A 582 -30.31 -5.46 65.07
N HIS A 583 -30.90 -5.88 63.95
CA HIS A 583 -30.34 -6.93 63.08
C HIS A 583 -29.22 -6.40 62.18
N ALA A 584 -29.24 -5.12 61.82
CA ALA A 584 -28.26 -4.54 60.91
C ALA A 584 -26.96 -4.19 61.65
N GLN A 585 -25.86 -4.87 61.32
CA GLN A 585 -24.51 -4.54 61.80
C GLN A 585 -23.82 -3.45 60.97
N GLY A 586 -24.36 -3.10 59.80
CA GLY A 586 -23.84 -2.01 58.97
C GLY A 586 -24.94 -1.17 58.30
N VAL A 587 -24.60 0.08 57.97
CA VAL A 587 -25.48 1.04 57.32
C VAL A 587 -24.75 1.71 56.15
N ILE A 588 -25.33 1.64 54.96
CA ILE A 588 -24.82 2.25 53.74
C ILE A 588 -25.64 3.51 53.43
N VAL A 589 -25.01 4.68 53.40
CA VAL A 589 -25.70 5.98 53.33
C VAL A 589 -25.51 6.61 51.95
N LYS A 590 -26.60 7.05 51.30
CA LYS A 590 -26.50 7.88 50.09
C LYS A 590 -25.76 9.16 50.41
N ALA A 591 -24.64 9.41 49.76
CA ALA A 591 -23.89 10.64 49.96
C ALA A 591 -24.23 11.69 48.90
N THR A 592 -24.17 11.29 47.64
CA THR A 592 -24.25 12.22 46.49
C THR A 592 -24.96 11.58 45.31
N GLN A 593 -25.41 12.41 44.37
CA GLN A 593 -25.95 11.98 43.08
C GLN A 593 -25.59 13.00 41.99
N GLY A 594 -25.06 12.52 40.87
CA GLY A 594 -24.56 13.40 39.81
C GLY A 594 -23.56 14.43 40.35
N THR A 595 -23.52 15.60 39.74
CA THR A 595 -22.68 16.72 40.20
C THR A 595 -23.46 17.81 40.94
N TYR A 596 -24.70 17.52 41.35
CA TYR A 596 -25.66 18.53 41.80
C TYR A 596 -26.34 18.24 43.14
N TYR A 597 -26.38 16.98 43.59
CA TYR A 597 -27.09 16.60 44.80
C TYR A 597 -26.14 16.07 45.88
N VAL A 598 -26.26 16.62 47.09
CA VAL A 598 -25.70 16.05 48.33
C VAL A 598 -26.87 15.69 49.22
N ASN A 599 -26.86 14.48 49.81
CA ASN A 599 -27.90 14.09 50.75
C ASN A 599 -27.86 15.00 51.99
N PRO A 600 -28.92 15.80 52.26
CA PRO A 600 -28.92 16.74 53.39
C PRO A 600 -28.90 16.05 54.75
N LYS A 601 -29.25 14.76 54.82
CA LYS A 601 -29.19 13.94 56.04
C LYS A 601 -27.93 13.08 56.14
N CYS A 602 -27.01 13.12 55.17
CA CYS A 602 -25.85 12.22 55.13
C CYS A 602 -25.06 12.21 56.46
N ASN A 603 -24.70 13.38 56.97
CA ASN A 603 -23.97 13.49 58.25
C ASN A 603 -24.78 12.97 59.44
N HIS A 604 -26.08 13.25 59.49
CA HIS A 604 -26.97 12.75 60.55
C HIS A 604 -27.03 11.22 60.53
N GLN A 605 -27.33 10.65 59.37
CA GLN A 605 -27.48 9.20 59.18
C GLN A 605 -26.16 8.46 59.45
N TYR A 606 -25.04 9.02 58.98
CA TYR A 606 -23.70 8.52 59.25
C TYR A 606 -23.38 8.51 60.76
N ASN A 607 -23.61 9.65 61.43
CA ASN A 607 -23.30 9.79 62.85
C ASN A 607 -24.17 8.88 63.72
N LEU A 608 -25.46 8.76 63.40
CA LEU A 608 -26.36 7.85 64.11
C LEU A 608 -25.88 6.39 64.00
N ALA A 609 -25.55 5.93 62.78
CA ALA A 609 -25.01 4.58 62.58
C ALA A 609 -23.73 4.34 63.41
N ARG A 610 -22.81 5.32 63.45
CA ARG A 610 -21.56 5.20 64.23
C ARG A 610 -21.81 5.23 65.73
N GLN A 611 -22.74 6.06 66.23
CA GLN A 611 -23.11 6.11 67.64
C GLN A 611 -23.69 4.78 68.14
N GLU A 612 -24.38 4.05 67.27
CA GLU A 612 -24.92 2.71 67.55
C GLU A 612 -23.91 1.58 67.29
N GLY A 613 -22.66 1.91 67.00
CA GLY A 613 -21.58 0.93 66.82
C GLY A 613 -21.62 0.17 65.48
N LYS A 614 -22.38 0.66 64.50
CA LYS A 614 -22.52 0.03 63.18
C LYS A 614 -21.36 0.35 62.26
N LEU A 615 -21.07 -0.59 61.36
CA LEU A 615 -20.20 -0.37 60.21
C LEU A 615 -20.87 0.60 59.23
N THR A 616 -20.06 1.34 58.47
CA THR A 616 -20.58 2.38 57.57
C THR A 616 -20.08 2.21 56.14
N GLY A 617 -20.95 2.49 55.19
CA GLY A 617 -20.65 2.66 53.78
C GLY A 617 -21.28 3.95 53.25
N LEU A 618 -20.71 4.48 52.17
CA LEU A 618 -21.20 5.68 51.51
C LEU A 618 -21.30 5.42 50.02
N TYR A 619 -22.45 5.73 49.41
CA TYR A 619 -22.65 5.52 47.98
C TYR A 619 -22.90 6.81 47.20
N HIS A 620 -22.47 6.78 45.94
CA HIS A 620 -22.78 7.76 44.92
C HIS A 620 -23.74 7.18 43.90
N TYR A 621 -24.92 7.79 43.75
CA TYR A 621 -25.88 7.41 42.72
C TYR A 621 -25.49 8.04 41.38
N ALA A 622 -25.18 7.23 40.38
CA ALA A 622 -24.75 7.71 39.07
C ALA A 622 -25.79 8.65 38.45
N GLY A 623 -25.41 9.90 38.20
CA GLY A 623 -26.23 10.89 37.51
C GLY A 623 -26.12 10.82 35.98
N GLY A 624 -25.23 9.96 35.47
CA GLY A 624 -24.99 9.71 34.04
C GLY A 624 -24.33 10.86 33.28
N GLY A 625 -23.76 11.83 33.98
CA GLY A 625 -22.93 12.89 33.41
C GLY A 625 -21.52 12.40 33.11
N ASN A 626 -20.52 13.23 33.35
CA ASN A 626 -19.12 12.85 33.19
C ASN A 626 -18.65 12.00 34.40
N PRO A 627 -18.20 10.74 34.23
CA PRO A 627 -17.89 9.83 35.34
C PRO A 627 -16.74 10.34 36.23
N VAL A 628 -15.72 10.95 35.63
CA VAL A 628 -14.58 11.53 36.38
C VAL A 628 -15.04 12.70 37.25
N THR A 629 -15.91 13.57 36.71
CA THR A 629 -16.43 14.72 37.45
C THR A 629 -17.36 14.29 38.59
N GLU A 630 -18.17 13.25 38.37
CA GLU A 630 -19.02 12.67 39.41
C GLU A 630 -18.22 11.98 40.51
N ALA A 631 -17.16 11.24 40.17
CA ALA A 631 -16.23 10.66 41.15
C ALA A 631 -15.55 11.74 42.01
N GLN A 632 -15.07 12.82 41.38
CA GLN A 632 -14.51 13.97 42.11
C GLN A 632 -15.54 14.63 43.01
N TYR A 633 -16.76 14.83 42.53
CA TYR A 633 -17.84 15.41 43.32
C TYR A 633 -18.22 14.55 44.53
N PHE A 634 -18.29 13.23 44.34
CA PHE A 634 -18.50 12.26 45.41
C PHE A 634 -17.40 12.40 46.48
N ILE A 635 -16.14 12.19 46.10
CA ILE A 635 -15.02 12.19 47.05
C ILE A 635 -14.86 13.55 47.75
N ASN A 636 -15.02 14.66 47.03
CA ASN A 636 -14.94 16.00 47.65
C ASN A 636 -16.03 16.22 48.71
N SER A 637 -17.22 15.64 48.51
CA SER A 637 -18.34 15.75 49.45
C SER A 637 -18.17 14.87 50.69
N ILE A 638 -17.44 13.76 50.59
CA ILE A 638 -17.26 12.78 51.67
C ILE A 638 -15.82 12.64 52.17
N LYS A 639 -14.92 13.56 51.81
CA LYS A 639 -13.48 13.44 52.07
C LYS A 639 -13.11 13.07 53.51
N ASN A 640 -13.91 13.51 54.49
CA ASN A 640 -13.67 13.25 55.91
C ASN A 640 -13.98 11.80 56.32
N TYR A 641 -14.66 11.04 55.47
CA TYR A 641 -15.11 9.66 55.72
C TYR A 641 -14.34 8.62 54.88
N VAL A 642 -13.53 9.07 53.91
CA VAL A 642 -12.65 8.20 53.14
C VAL A 642 -11.67 7.51 54.10
N GLY A 643 -11.46 6.20 53.94
CA GLY A 643 -10.66 5.38 54.85
C GLY A 643 -11.40 4.92 56.12
N GLN A 644 -12.61 5.44 56.39
CA GLN A 644 -13.41 5.02 57.55
C GLN A 644 -14.64 4.19 57.16
N SER A 645 -15.02 4.23 55.90
CA SER A 645 -16.24 3.63 55.37
C SER A 645 -15.99 3.09 53.97
N ILE A 646 -16.70 2.02 53.61
CA ILE A 646 -16.64 1.50 52.24
C ILE A 646 -17.22 2.52 51.26
N LEU A 647 -16.59 2.66 50.10
CA LEU A 647 -17.03 3.54 49.03
C LEU A 647 -17.79 2.72 47.99
N ILE A 648 -18.89 3.24 47.48
CA ILE A 648 -19.77 2.49 46.58
C ILE A 648 -20.22 3.36 45.40
N LEU A 649 -20.09 2.85 44.19
CA LEU A 649 -20.81 3.36 43.02
C LEU A 649 -22.15 2.64 42.91
N ASP A 650 -23.23 3.40 42.90
CA ASP A 650 -24.58 2.90 42.63
C ASP A 650 -24.91 3.14 41.15
N TRP A 651 -24.86 2.05 40.36
CA TRP A 651 -25.08 2.03 38.92
C TRP A 651 -26.45 1.42 38.59
N GLU A 652 -27.40 2.31 38.31
CA GLU A 652 -28.78 1.97 37.99
C GLU A 652 -29.34 2.78 36.82
N GLN A 653 -30.49 2.36 36.27
CA GLN A 653 -31.13 3.02 35.14
C GLN A 653 -31.81 4.35 35.51
N GLY A 654 -32.35 4.45 36.72
CA GLY A 654 -33.12 5.61 37.16
C GLY A 654 -32.28 6.89 37.08
N GLN A 655 -32.79 7.97 36.50
CA GLN A 655 -32.10 9.28 36.45
C GLN A 655 -30.64 9.25 35.93
N ASN A 656 -30.27 8.21 35.19
CA ASN A 656 -28.92 7.96 34.70
C ASN A 656 -28.96 7.81 33.17
N PRO A 657 -28.79 8.89 32.39
CA PRO A 657 -28.76 8.82 30.94
C PRO A 657 -27.57 8.04 30.36
N ALA A 658 -26.55 7.71 31.17
CA ALA A 658 -25.42 6.89 30.75
C ALA A 658 -25.68 5.38 30.88
N TRP A 659 -26.85 4.96 31.39
CA TRP A 659 -27.21 3.55 31.50
C TRP A 659 -26.99 2.78 30.19
N GLY A 660 -26.33 1.63 30.27
CA GLY A 660 -25.88 0.85 29.11
C GLY A 660 -24.45 1.11 28.67
N ASN A 661 -23.81 2.19 29.13
CA ASN A 661 -22.40 2.48 28.82
C ASN A 661 -21.46 1.66 29.71
N THR A 662 -20.86 0.62 29.13
CA THR A 662 -19.96 -0.31 29.83
C THR A 662 -18.66 0.34 30.33
N ASN A 663 -18.28 1.51 29.83
CA ASN A 663 -17.05 2.20 30.24
C ASN A 663 -17.28 3.30 31.29
N TRP A 664 -18.53 3.68 31.56
CA TRP A 664 -18.83 4.77 32.48
C TRP A 664 -18.41 4.41 33.92
N ALA A 665 -18.84 3.24 34.39
CA ALA A 665 -18.49 2.74 35.72
C ALA A 665 -16.97 2.61 35.89
N ARG A 666 -16.27 2.07 34.88
CA ARG A 666 -14.80 1.94 34.87
C ARG A 666 -14.10 3.27 35.12
N GLN A 667 -14.46 4.32 34.37
CA GLN A 667 -13.85 5.64 34.53
C GLN A 667 -14.15 6.26 35.90
N PHE A 668 -15.34 6.03 36.44
CA PHE A 668 -15.71 6.50 37.78
C PHE A 668 -14.85 5.83 38.85
N VAL A 669 -14.77 4.50 38.84
CA VAL A 669 -14.04 3.75 39.88
C VAL A 669 -12.53 3.96 39.79
N ASP A 670 -11.98 4.17 38.58
CA ASP A 670 -10.58 4.55 38.37
C ASP A 670 -10.26 5.89 39.01
N GLU A 671 -11.14 6.88 38.85
CA GLU A 671 -10.95 8.20 39.44
C GLU A 671 -11.11 8.17 40.97
N VAL A 672 -12.06 7.39 41.51
CA VAL A 672 -12.16 7.16 42.96
C VAL A 672 -10.88 6.55 43.49
N HIS A 673 -10.36 5.50 42.84
CA HIS A 673 -9.13 4.85 43.25
C HIS A 673 -7.93 5.80 43.16
N ARG A 674 -7.81 6.58 42.08
CA ARG A 674 -6.75 7.58 41.92
C ARG A 674 -6.77 8.63 43.04
N LEU A 675 -7.96 9.04 43.50
CA LEU A 675 -8.13 10.06 44.54
C LEU A 675 -7.93 9.53 45.96
N THR A 676 -8.16 8.24 46.19
CA THR A 676 -8.30 7.70 47.57
C THR A 676 -7.39 6.50 47.86
N ASN A 677 -6.80 5.89 46.84
CA ASN A 677 -6.16 4.57 46.90
C ASN A 677 -7.10 3.41 47.28
N VAL A 678 -8.43 3.64 47.25
CA VAL A 678 -9.47 2.65 47.59
C VAL A 678 -10.25 2.30 46.33
N TRP A 679 -10.43 1.01 46.05
CA TRP A 679 -11.36 0.56 45.02
C TRP A 679 -12.79 0.55 45.59
N PRO A 680 -13.74 1.30 45.01
CA PRO A 680 -15.13 1.27 45.48
C PRO A 680 -15.79 -0.06 45.11
N LEU A 681 -16.82 -0.45 45.85
CA LEU A 681 -17.75 -1.48 45.42
C LEU A 681 -18.67 -0.94 44.33
N ILE A 682 -19.22 -1.84 43.53
CA ILE A 682 -20.23 -1.50 42.52
C ILE A 682 -21.56 -2.13 42.92
N TYR A 683 -22.56 -1.29 43.10
CA TYR A 683 -23.95 -1.69 43.19
C TYR A 683 -24.59 -1.76 41.80
N VAL A 684 -25.22 -2.90 41.48
CA VAL A 684 -25.94 -3.11 40.22
C VAL A 684 -26.98 -4.23 40.35
N GLN A 685 -28.09 -4.11 39.62
CA GLN A 685 -29.05 -5.20 39.44
C GLN A 685 -28.45 -6.38 38.66
N GLU A 686 -28.81 -7.62 39.02
CA GLU A 686 -28.24 -8.84 38.40
C GLU A 686 -28.36 -8.85 36.86
N THR A 687 -29.44 -8.30 36.31
CA THR A 687 -29.69 -8.25 34.86
C THR A 687 -28.73 -7.32 34.09
N ALA A 688 -27.95 -6.49 34.77
CA ALA A 688 -27.04 -5.51 34.16
C ALA A 688 -25.55 -5.75 34.51
N LEU A 689 -25.19 -6.95 35.02
CA LEU A 689 -23.81 -7.30 35.36
C LEU A 689 -22.82 -7.13 34.19
N ASN A 690 -23.27 -7.28 32.95
CA ASN A 690 -22.44 -7.08 31.76
C ASN A 690 -21.99 -5.61 31.59
N GLN A 691 -22.71 -4.64 32.16
CA GLN A 691 -22.36 -3.22 32.07
C GLN A 691 -21.17 -2.85 32.96
N VAL A 692 -20.87 -3.66 33.98
CA VAL A 692 -19.83 -3.39 34.97
C VAL A 692 -18.74 -4.47 34.97
N ALA A 693 -18.75 -5.37 33.99
CA ALA A 693 -17.85 -6.51 33.91
C ALA A 693 -16.36 -6.12 33.81
N ASN A 694 -16.05 -4.97 33.22
CA ASN A 694 -14.67 -4.44 33.13
C ASN A 694 -14.14 -3.86 34.45
N CYS A 695 -14.96 -3.84 35.51
CA CYS A 695 -14.55 -3.43 36.86
C CYS A 695 -14.23 -4.64 37.76
N ALA A 696 -14.53 -5.85 37.30
CA ALA A 696 -14.52 -7.08 38.10
C ALA A 696 -13.14 -7.51 38.62
N SER A 697 -12.05 -7.02 38.02
CA SER A 697 -10.68 -7.31 38.48
C SER A 697 -10.31 -6.56 39.75
N ASP A 698 -10.93 -5.39 39.98
CA ASP A 698 -10.47 -4.43 40.99
C ASP A 698 -11.55 -4.12 42.04
N CYS A 699 -12.82 -4.09 41.64
CA CYS A 699 -13.94 -3.70 42.50
C CYS A 699 -14.67 -4.92 43.07
N GLY A 700 -15.22 -4.78 44.28
CA GLY A 700 -16.17 -5.77 44.80
C GLY A 700 -17.59 -5.51 44.31
N LEU A 701 -18.43 -6.55 44.32
CA LEU A 701 -19.79 -6.53 43.78
C LEU A 701 -20.83 -6.49 44.90
N TRP A 702 -21.68 -5.46 44.91
CA TRP A 702 -22.91 -5.42 45.70
C TRP A 702 -24.11 -5.60 44.76
N ILE A 703 -24.69 -6.80 44.71
CA ILE A 703 -25.71 -7.12 43.70
C ILE A 703 -27.12 -6.93 44.26
N ALA A 704 -28.04 -6.41 43.43
CA ALA A 704 -29.46 -6.40 43.72
C ALA A 704 -30.19 -7.56 43.02
N LYS A 705 -30.86 -8.40 43.81
CA LYS A 705 -31.77 -9.45 43.32
C LYS A 705 -32.74 -9.86 44.41
N TYR A 706 -34.03 -9.78 44.13
CA TYR A 706 -35.07 -10.07 45.13
C TYR A 706 -35.96 -11.22 44.66
N PRO A 707 -36.48 -12.07 45.55
CA PRO A 707 -37.53 -13.05 45.20
C PRO A 707 -38.82 -12.35 44.73
N SER A 708 -39.13 -11.21 45.37
CA SER A 708 -40.22 -10.31 45.01
C SER A 708 -39.99 -8.95 45.66
N MET A 709 -40.62 -7.89 45.16
CA MET A 709 -40.58 -6.57 45.81
C MET A 709 -41.12 -6.61 47.25
N HIS A 710 -42.12 -7.44 47.54
CA HIS A 710 -42.78 -7.49 48.85
C HIS A 710 -42.14 -8.47 49.85
N TRP A 711 -40.86 -8.84 49.67
CA TRP A 711 -40.13 -9.69 50.62
C TRP A 711 -39.64 -8.84 51.81
N HIS A 712 -40.42 -8.76 52.89
CA HIS A 712 -40.11 -7.92 54.06
C HIS A 712 -39.49 -8.74 55.23
N SER A 713 -38.42 -9.49 54.97
CA SER A 713 -37.77 -10.37 55.97
C SER A 713 -36.26 -10.19 55.99
N TRP A 714 -35.64 -10.42 57.17
CA TRP A 714 -34.19 -10.59 57.33
C TRP A 714 -33.71 -12.01 56.97
N THR A 715 -34.63 -12.94 56.72
CA THR A 715 -34.29 -14.26 56.19
C THR A 715 -33.76 -14.11 54.78
N VAL A 716 -32.49 -14.46 54.60
CA VAL A 716 -31.84 -14.52 53.29
C VAL A 716 -32.59 -15.54 52.43
N PRO A 717 -33.10 -15.15 51.25
CA PRO A 717 -33.81 -16.07 50.38
C PRO A 717 -32.93 -17.21 49.90
N ASP A 718 -33.49 -18.40 49.79
CA ASP A 718 -32.84 -19.51 49.09
C ASP A 718 -32.99 -19.32 47.58
N MET A 719 -32.09 -18.53 47.00
CA MET A 719 -32.07 -18.28 45.56
C MET A 719 -30.64 -18.16 45.04
N ASN A 720 -30.44 -18.63 43.82
CA ASN A 720 -29.16 -18.47 43.14
C ASN A 720 -28.98 -17.02 42.69
N VAL A 721 -27.80 -16.45 42.92
CA VAL A 721 -27.44 -15.07 42.55
C VAL A 721 -26.14 -15.13 41.76
N ASN A 722 -26.15 -14.56 40.56
CA ASN A 722 -25.02 -14.62 39.64
C ASN A 722 -23.99 -13.52 39.96
N ALA A 723 -22.71 -13.86 40.01
CA ALA A 723 -21.63 -12.87 40.16
C ALA A 723 -21.18 -12.24 38.83
N GLY A 724 -21.61 -12.78 37.69
CA GLY A 724 -21.20 -12.33 36.37
C GLY A 724 -19.70 -12.53 36.15
N ALA A 725 -18.99 -11.46 35.78
CA ALA A 725 -17.54 -11.47 35.60
C ALA A 725 -16.77 -11.36 36.93
N PHE A 726 -17.44 -11.02 38.04
CA PHE A 726 -16.80 -10.91 39.35
C PHE A 726 -16.50 -12.29 39.91
N LYS A 727 -15.35 -12.43 40.58
CA LYS A 727 -14.92 -13.69 41.19
C LYS A 727 -15.91 -14.19 42.24
N GLN A 728 -16.55 -13.27 42.95
CA GLN A 728 -17.52 -13.54 44.00
C GLN A 728 -18.42 -12.33 44.23
N ILE A 729 -19.56 -12.56 44.88
CA ILE A 729 -20.43 -11.51 45.39
C ILE A 729 -19.85 -11.02 46.72
N THR A 730 -19.65 -9.70 46.85
CA THR A 730 -19.21 -9.07 48.10
C THR A 730 -20.41 -8.82 49.02
N GLY A 731 -21.49 -8.29 48.46
CA GLY A 731 -22.76 -8.11 49.14
C GLY A 731 -23.95 -8.35 48.23
N TRP A 732 -25.09 -8.66 48.81
CA TRP A 732 -26.32 -8.95 48.10
C TRP A 732 -27.51 -8.27 48.79
N GLN A 733 -28.14 -7.32 48.10
CA GLN A 733 -29.42 -6.73 48.48
C GLN A 733 -30.55 -7.64 48.01
N TYR A 734 -31.35 -8.13 48.96
CA TYR A 734 -32.39 -9.14 48.72
C TYR A 734 -33.82 -8.64 49.01
N THR A 735 -33.98 -7.34 49.28
CA THR A 735 -35.27 -6.63 49.47
C THR A 735 -35.19 -5.22 48.88
N GLY A 736 -36.34 -4.62 48.50
CA GLY A 736 -36.37 -3.32 47.80
C GLY A 736 -37.63 -2.45 47.94
N ASP A 737 -38.57 -2.79 48.83
CA ASP A 737 -39.86 -2.08 48.99
C ASP A 737 -39.91 -1.30 50.32
N ASP A 738 -40.19 -1.98 51.44
CA ASP A 738 -40.30 -1.34 52.75
C ASP A 738 -38.96 -0.82 53.30
N ARG A 739 -37.89 -1.54 52.99
CA ARG A 739 -36.51 -1.28 53.40
C ARG A 739 -35.56 -2.13 52.60
N ASP A 740 -34.45 -1.53 52.21
CA ASP A 740 -33.35 -2.22 51.57
C ASP A 740 -32.48 -2.96 52.60
N ARG A 741 -32.52 -4.29 52.54
CA ARG A 741 -31.75 -5.22 53.38
C ARG A 741 -30.76 -5.98 52.51
N SER A 742 -29.52 -6.03 52.99
CA SER A 742 -28.43 -6.74 52.33
C SER A 742 -27.69 -7.67 53.29
N ILE A 743 -27.13 -8.74 52.73
CA ILE A 743 -26.12 -9.58 53.37
C ILE A 743 -24.77 -9.32 52.70
N PHE A 744 -23.73 -9.12 53.49
CA PHE A 744 -22.35 -9.01 53.02
C PHE A 744 -21.56 -10.23 53.49
N TYR A 745 -20.89 -10.89 52.55
CA TYR A 745 -20.07 -12.08 52.77
C TYR A 745 -18.68 -11.65 53.29
N LEU A 746 -18.69 -10.82 54.32
CA LEU A 746 -17.54 -10.20 54.95
C LEU A 746 -17.71 -10.30 56.46
N ASN A 747 -16.60 -10.40 57.18
CA ASN A 747 -16.54 -10.06 58.59
C ASN A 747 -16.17 -8.57 58.80
N LYS A 748 -16.13 -8.13 60.06
CA LYS A 748 -15.83 -6.73 60.41
C LYS A 748 -14.45 -6.27 59.92
N GLU A 749 -13.43 -7.12 60.01
CA GLU A 749 -12.06 -6.79 59.61
C GLU A 749 -11.96 -6.67 58.08
N GLU A 750 -12.62 -7.58 57.35
CA GLU A 750 -12.69 -7.53 55.89
C GLU A 750 -13.45 -6.30 55.39
N TRP A 751 -14.53 -5.92 56.06
CA TRP A 751 -15.23 -4.66 55.78
C TRP A 751 -14.29 -3.45 55.93
N MET A 752 -13.51 -3.41 57.02
CA MET A 752 -12.58 -2.30 57.26
C MET A 752 -11.41 -2.31 56.27
N LYS A 753 -10.93 -3.48 55.84
CA LYS A 753 -9.92 -3.58 54.77
C LYS A 753 -10.41 -3.02 53.44
N LEU A 754 -11.70 -3.20 53.11
CA LEU A 754 -12.29 -2.58 51.91
C LEU A 754 -12.45 -1.06 52.06
N ALA A 755 -12.68 -0.57 53.28
CA ALA A 755 -12.75 0.87 53.56
C ALA A 755 -11.36 1.53 53.51
N ASN A 756 -10.31 0.83 53.96
CA ASN A 756 -8.93 1.31 53.99
C ASN A 756 -7.94 0.15 53.78
N PRO A 757 -7.50 -0.09 52.52
CA PRO A 757 -6.55 -1.15 52.21
C PRO A 757 -5.13 -0.92 52.77
N SER A 758 -4.83 0.29 53.27
CA SER A 758 -3.47 0.69 53.70
C SER A 758 -3.20 0.49 55.20
N GLU A 759 -4.19 0.03 55.98
CA GLU A 759 -4.08 -0.14 57.44
C GLU A 759 -3.73 -1.57 57.90
N VAL A 760 -3.05 -2.36 57.06
CA VAL A 760 -2.54 -3.71 57.41
C VAL A 760 -1.08 -3.85 57.06
#